data_AF-A0A969NKW3-F1
#
_entry.id   AF-A0A969NKW3-F1
#
_cell.length_a   1.000
_cell.length_b   1.000
_cell.length_c   1.000
_cell.angle_alpha   90.00
_cell.angle_beta   90.00
_cell.angle_gamma   90.00
#
_symmetry.space_group_name_H-M   'P 1'
#
loop_
_entity.id
_entity.type
_entity.pdbx_description
1 polymer ?
#
loop_
_entity_poly.entity_id
_entity_poly.type
_entity_poly.pdbx_seq_one_letter_code
_entity_poly.pdbx_strand_id
1 'polypeptide(L)'
;NAQGQPWYLVAQIKDISDRKRAEEVLLKSEQRLRQQQVGLIELAESPVFYNGDLSAALRLLTCQGAKILGIERVSVWFYDADRTKICLDNLYERSTQQHSSGIELLAKDYPTYFKALETDEIIAADDARGDYRTREFSDRYLIPVGITSMLDIPIRSGGKTVGVICHEHVGSLRNWTIEEQNFASYLSHLASLAIEARDRLRAEVALLYQVKKDRLVGRISRAFLDRDLDSAINFSLGAIGKFTRSDRSCFFRYCEHHFCLTHAWCGDGSDPLDKARQDISVETSPWFHNQIIAGKPFQIPNVAALPAEAIAEKAEFERHSIESLLNVPILHAGKVVGSLGLDAVSAFKTWSSEEIDLLKLVGKLIAIAIARQEAESALRVSEERLQLALEGSGDGLWDWNIATGEVYFNPRWFEMLGYEADELTASFNTWEVLLHPDDKPWVIDVLQAHLKDSSVPYAFDYRLRSQSGQWKWIANYGKVVARDRDGNPLRITGTNRDITERKHREEILRNIALGVSAEIGEAFFQSLVQYLTKALGIEYTFIAELVEPESVRVGVARLKDVACPKDSRIRTIAGYGDGRVIENFEYALAHTPCENVVGQQLRVYPRDIQDLFPLDPALKDIGVQSYLGVPLFNSENRPLGLIAVLSRKPLYDTQLMEEILTIFAVRASSELERQKAEAQLHRQNRRSQLFAEIALKIRRSLQLDEILQTTVTEVQQLLGAERVLILRLESVGVVRVVKEAVQPEWLSVIERGLTDDCLSPEYQKKYRQGRIYSIPDVDNSHNVPDCLIDFLREYQVKSKLVIPVLLQEELWGMIVVHQCSQAREWSAFEIDLLEQLANQVGIALAQSQSQERFRSLIENASDLITLLDTRGVVCYASPSVGQLLRTAPDELLGQTFVNWLHEEDRHKAAEIFTSALNEPETALCVELRWQQREGDWRVFESLAKQYRDSTGFVGVVVNFRDLTERLKIEEMRRDLERERELSALKLRFFSMASHEFRTPLSIILMAAQVLENSSPEWLDAKKCGISTAFKMPLKA
;
A
#
# COMPACT_ATOMS: atom_id res chain seq x y z
N ASN A 1 2.78 -79.97 67.77
CA ASN A 1 2.40 -81.00 68.76
C ASN A 1 2.86 -80.57 70.16
N ALA A 2 2.62 -81.36 71.20
CA ALA A 2 2.94 -81.04 72.61
C ALA A 2 4.46 -80.92 72.92
N GLN A 3 5.35 -81.06 71.93
CA GLN A 3 6.79 -80.77 72.01
C GLN A 3 7.18 -79.52 71.20
N GLY A 4 6.21 -78.71 70.77
CA GLY A 4 6.47 -77.43 70.11
C GLY A 4 6.82 -77.50 68.61
N GLN A 5 6.77 -78.66 67.96
CA GLN A 5 6.97 -78.73 66.50
C GLN A 5 5.65 -78.57 65.72
N PRO A 6 5.57 -77.63 64.76
CA PRO A 6 4.39 -77.44 63.93
C PRO A 6 4.23 -78.61 62.94
N TRP A 7 3.00 -79.11 62.76
CA TRP A 7 2.70 -80.25 61.88
C TRP A 7 2.34 -79.86 60.44
N TYR A 8 1.99 -78.59 60.17
CA TYR A 8 1.64 -78.12 58.82
C TYR A 8 2.09 -76.67 58.59
N LEU A 9 2.59 -76.37 57.40
CA LEU A 9 2.85 -75.01 56.90
C LEU A 9 1.59 -74.52 56.17
N VAL A 10 0.95 -73.47 56.68
CA VAL A 10 -0.13 -72.78 55.95
C VAL A 10 0.49 -71.60 55.24
N ALA A 11 0.52 -71.65 53.90
CA ALA A 11 0.97 -70.56 53.05
C ALA A 11 -0.21 -70.02 52.24
N GLN A 12 -0.36 -68.68 52.23
CA GLN A 12 -1.32 -68.00 51.37
C GLN A 12 -0.56 -67.43 50.17
N ILE A 13 -0.79 -68.00 48.99
CA ILE A 13 -0.19 -67.53 47.73
C ILE A 13 -1.19 -66.57 47.08
N LYS A 14 -0.80 -65.31 46.92
CA LYS A 14 -1.60 -64.30 46.22
C LYS A 14 -1.02 -64.09 44.83
N ASP A 15 -1.82 -64.32 43.80
CA ASP A 15 -1.42 -64.03 42.42
C ASP A 15 -1.27 -62.50 42.26
N ILE A 16 -0.06 -62.07 41.90
CA ILE A 16 0.29 -60.67 41.63
C ILE A 16 0.70 -60.45 40.17
N SER A 17 0.43 -61.43 39.29
CA SER A 17 0.80 -61.37 37.88
C SER A 17 0.27 -60.12 37.20
N ASP A 18 -0.99 -59.74 37.49
CA ASP A 18 -1.61 -58.55 36.89
C ASP A 18 -0.93 -57.25 37.36
N ARG A 19 -0.54 -57.17 38.64
CA ARG A 19 0.20 -56.01 39.16
C ARG A 19 1.59 -55.90 38.55
N LYS A 20 2.29 -57.04 38.38
CA LYS A 20 3.61 -57.06 37.74
C LYS A 20 3.55 -56.71 36.26
N ARG A 21 2.51 -57.16 35.54
CA ARG A 21 2.24 -56.72 34.16
C ARG A 21 1.95 -55.21 34.09
N ALA A 22 1.21 -54.65 35.04
CA ALA A 22 0.92 -53.21 35.08
C ALA A 22 2.18 -52.36 35.37
N GLU A 23 3.03 -52.74 36.32
CA GLU A 23 4.32 -52.08 36.59
C GLU A 23 5.24 -52.09 35.36
N GLU A 24 5.30 -53.22 34.66
CA GLU A 24 6.15 -53.35 33.46
C GLU A 24 5.63 -52.53 32.27
N VAL A 25 4.31 -52.41 32.12
CA VAL A 25 3.67 -51.50 31.13
C VAL A 25 3.98 -50.04 31.46
N LEU A 26 3.87 -49.65 32.74
CA LEU A 26 4.14 -48.29 33.18
C LEU A 26 5.61 -47.90 32.94
N LEU A 27 6.56 -48.76 33.32
CA LEU A 27 7.99 -48.52 33.10
C LEU A 27 8.33 -48.37 31.62
N LYS A 28 7.72 -49.19 30.75
CA LYS A 28 7.88 -49.09 29.29
C LYS A 28 7.28 -47.79 28.73
N SER A 29 6.18 -47.30 29.28
CA SER A 29 5.59 -46.01 28.88
C SER A 29 6.44 -44.81 29.30
N GLU A 30 6.99 -44.82 30.51
CA GLU A 30 7.86 -43.76 31.03
C GLU A 30 9.15 -43.64 30.23
N GLN A 31 9.76 -44.77 29.86
CA GLN A 31 10.95 -44.79 29.00
C GLN A 31 10.68 -44.21 27.61
N ARG A 32 9.52 -44.51 26.99
CA ARG A 32 9.14 -43.95 25.69
C ARG A 32 8.94 -42.44 25.76
N LEU A 33 8.23 -41.96 26.78
CA LEU A 33 8.00 -40.53 27.02
C LEU A 33 9.33 -39.77 27.18
N ARG A 34 10.26 -40.32 27.95
CA ARG A 34 11.58 -39.72 28.14
C ARG A 34 12.37 -39.65 26.83
N GLN A 35 12.32 -40.70 26.01
CA GLN A 35 12.98 -40.73 24.71
C GLN A 35 12.38 -39.69 23.74
N GLN A 36 11.05 -39.53 23.74
CA GLN A 36 10.36 -38.49 22.96
C GLN A 36 10.79 -37.09 23.41
N GLN A 37 10.81 -36.81 24.71
CA GLN A 37 11.21 -35.50 25.24
C GLN A 37 12.65 -35.12 24.90
N VAL A 38 13.60 -36.05 25.03
CA VAL A 38 15.00 -35.79 24.65
C VAL A 38 15.12 -35.50 23.15
N GLY A 39 14.46 -36.30 22.32
CA GLY A 39 14.47 -36.08 20.87
C GLY A 39 13.83 -34.76 20.44
N LEU A 40 12.80 -34.27 21.14
CA LEU A 40 12.21 -32.96 20.90
C LEU A 40 13.19 -31.81 21.18
N ILE A 41 13.95 -31.90 22.28
CA ILE A 41 14.95 -30.89 22.66
C ILE A 41 16.08 -30.86 21.62
N GLU A 42 16.62 -32.03 21.24
CA GLU A 42 17.67 -32.12 20.23
C GLU A 42 17.25 -31.55 18.87
N LEU A 43 15.98 -31.76 18.48
CA LEU A 43 15.43 -31.17 17.26
C LEU A 43 15.21 -29.66 17.39
N ALA A 44 14.73 -29.17 18.54
CA ALA A 44 14.49 -27.74 18.79
C ALA A 44 15.78 -26.91 18.72
N GLU A 45 16.88 -27.46 19.24
CA GLU A 45 18.19 -26.80 19.31
C GLU A 45 18.97 -26.87 17.99
N SER A 46 18.52 -27.65 17.01
CA SER A 46 19.22 -27.81 15.75
C SER A 46 19.16 -26.52 14.90
N PRO A 47 20.32 -25.95 14.49
CA PRO A 47 20.35 -24.72 13.70
C PRO A 47 19.80 -24.90 12.27
N VAL A 48 19.63 -26.15 11.82
CA VAL A 48 19.17 -26.49 10.47
C VAL A 48 17.75 -26.00 10.20
N PHE A 49 16.92 -25.84 11.23
CA PHE A 49 15.54 -25.33 11.07
C PHE A 49 15.48 -23.81 10.82
N TYR A 50 16.57 -23.09 11.06
CA TYR A 50 16.60 -21.62 10.99
C TYR A 50 17.49 -21.09 9.85
N ASN A 51 18.29 -21.93 9.20
CA ASN A 51 19.28 -21.52 8.21
C ASN A 51 18.75 -21.47 6.76
N GLY A 52 17.49 -21.87 6.52
CA GLY A 52 16.85 -21.88 5.20
C GLY A 52 17.09 -23.10 4.33
N ASP A 53 17.87 -24.10 4.78
CA ASP A 53 18.05 -25.36 4.07
C ASP A 53 16.92 -26.34 4.41
N LEU A 54 15.81 -26.19 3.69
CA LEU A 54 14.64 -27.04 3.88
C LEU A 54 14.96 -28.53 3.65
N SER A 55 15.82 -28.87 2.67
CA SER A 55 16.11 -30.28 2.38
C SER A 55 16.84 -30.96 3.55
N ALA A 56 17.82 -30.27 4.14
CA ALA A 56 18.51 -30.77 5.33
C ALA A 56 17.56 -30.88 6.53
N ALA A 57 16.67 -29.90 6.73
CA ALA A 57 15.70 -29.90 7.81
C ALA A 57 14.71 -31.07 7.70
N LEU A 58 14.15 -31.31 6.51
CA LEU A 58 13.21 -32.40 6.28
C LEU A 58 13.86 -33.77 6.45
N ARG A 59 15.10 -33.95 5.98
CA ARG A 59 15.86 -35.20 6.20
C ARG A 59 16.08 -35.48 7.69
N LEU A 60 16.36 -34.45 8.48
CA LEU A 60 16.53 -34.59 9.93
C LEU A 60 15.20 -34.97 10.60
N LEU A 61 14.10 -34.33 10.23
CA LEU A 61 12.77 -34.59 10.79
C LEU A 61 12.27 -36.01 10.50
N THR A 62 12.33 -36.45 9.24
CA THR A 62 11.85 -37.78 8.84
C THR A 62 12.69 -38.88 9.51
N CYS A 63 14.01 -38.70 9.57
CA CYS A 63 14.93 -39.62 10.22
C CYS A 63 14.68 -39.73 11.74
N GLN A 64 14.58 -38.60 12.44
CA GLN A 64 14.35 -38.59 13.89
C GLN A 64 12.93 -39.06 14.24
N GLY A 65 11.92 -38.66 13.48
CA GLY A 65 10.54 -39.12 13.64
C GLY A 65 10.43 -40.65 13.58
N ALA A 66 11.06 -41.28 12.57
CA ALA A 66 11.06 -42.74 12.44
C ALA A 66 11.77 -43.45 13.61
N LYS A 67 12.92 -42.90 14.04
CA LYS A 67 13.72 -43.47 15.14
C LYS A 67 13.02 -43.37 16.48
N ILE A 68 12.46 -42.20 16.82
CA ILE A 68 11.86 -41.92 18.13
C ILE A 68 10.51 -42.62 18.29
N LEU A 69 9.66 -42.60 17.24
CA LEU A 69 8.37 -43.31 17.27
C LEU A 69 8.53 -44.82 17.07
N GLY A 70 9.71 -45.27 16.62
CA GLY A 70 10.00 -46.68 16.41
C GLY A 70 9.22 -47.28 15.25
N ILE A 71 8.91 -46.49 14.23
CA ILE A 71 8.12 -46.85 13.04
C ILE A 71 9.01 -47.03 11.82
N GLU A 72 8.44 -47.59 10.75
CA GLU A 72 9.24 -48.00 9.60
C GLU A 72 9.51 -46.84 8.64
N ARG A 73 8.51 -45.97 8.43
CA ARG A 73 8.59 -44.93 7.42
C ARG A 73 8.03 -43.61 7.93
N VAL A 74 8.71 -42.51 7.61
CA VAL A 74 8.21 -41.15 7.79
C VAL A 74 8.43 -40.37 6.52
N SER A 75 7.38 -39.72 6.01
CA SER A 75 7.44 -38.95 4.79
C SER A 75 6.85 -37.56 4.94
N VAL A 76 7.32 -36.63 4.11
CA VAL A 76 6.83 -35.26 4.00
C VAL A 76 6.44 -35.01 2.55
N TRP A 77 5.21 -34.53 2.39
CA TRP A 77 4.59 -34.25 1.11
C TRP A 77 4.15 -32.79 1.05
N PHE A 78 4.31 -32.14 -0.10
CA PHE A 78 3.85 -30.77 -0.34
C PHE A 78 2.84 -30.69 -1.47
N TYR A 79 1.89 -29.77 -1.35
CA TYR A 79 1.00 -29.44 -2.45
C TYR A 79 1.75 -28.78 -3.61
N ASP A 80 1.29 -29.04 -4.83
CA ASP A 80 1.65 -28.21 -5.99
C ASP A 80 0.96 -26.83 -5.92
N ALA A 81 1.37 -25.92 -6.81
CA ALA A 81 0.87 -24.54 -6.82
C ALA A 81 -0.66 -24.46 -6.98
N ASP A 82 -1.23 -25.37 -7.78
CA ASP A 82 -2.68 -25.43 -8.06
C ASP A 82 -3.46 -26.30 -7.06
N ARG A 83 -2.77 -26.92 -6.10
CA ARG A 83 -3.31 -27.86 -5.09
C ARG A 83 -4.06 -29.05 -5.68
N THR A 84 -3.68 -29.47 -6.88
CA THR A 84 -4.26 -30.62 -7.58
C THR A 84 -3.58 -31.93 -7.23
N LYS A 85 -2.39 -31.89 -6.63
CA LYS A 85 -1.62 -33.05 -6.19
C LYS A 85 -0.75 -32.73 -4.98
N ILE A 86 -0.32 -33.79 -4.28
CA ILE A 86 0.80 -33.73 -3.35
C ILE A 86 1.99 -34.49 -3.93
N CYS A 87 3.18 -33.90 -3.77
CA CYS A 87 4.45 -34.44 -4.24
C CYS A 87 5.31 -34.81 -3.03
N LEU A 88 5.89 -36.01 -3.06
CA LEU A 88 6.81 -36.50 -2.03
C LEU A 88 8.12 -35.72 -2.11
N ASP A 89 8.40 -34.92 -1.09
CA ASP A 89 9.65 -34.18 -0.98
C ASP A 89 10.72 -35.03 -0.30
N ASN A 90 10.36 -35.69 0.80
CA ASN A 90 11.28 -36.56 1.52
C ASN A 90 10.56 -37.75 2.18
N LEU A 91 11.03 -38.96 1.96
CA LEU A 91 10.64 -40.17 2.67
C LEU A 91 11.89 -40.81 3.27
N TYR A 92 11.87 -41.12 4.56
CA TYR A 92 12.90 -41.91 5.23
C TYR A 92 12.37 -43.29 5.59
N GLU A 93 13.14 -44.33 5.28
CA GLU A 93 12.84 -45.72 5.60
C GLU A 93 13.87 -46.27 6.59
N ARG A 94 13.41 -46.82 7.71
CA ARG A 94 14.27 -47.17 8.84
C ARG A 94 15.07 -48.45 8.59
N SER A 95 14.47 -49.47 7.97
CA SER A 95 15.15 -50.74 7.67
C SER A 95 16.29 -50.58 6.67
N THR A 96 16.12 -49.72 5.66
CA THR A 96 17.12 -49.46 4.61
C THR A 96 18.03 -48.28 4.95
N GLN A 97 17.62 -47.41 5.88
CA GLN A 97 18.26 -46.13 6.21
C GLN A 97 18.41 -45.20 4.99
N GLN A 98 17.48 -45.28 4.03
CA GLN A 98 17.52 -44.49 2.80
C GLN A 98 16.50 -43.37 2.81
N HIS A 99 16.80 -42.31 2.04
CA HIS A 99 15.85 -41.25 1.71
C HIS A 99 15.43 -41.36 0.24
N SER A 100 14.15 -41.15 -0.03
CA SER A 100 13.58 -41.09 -1.38
C SER A 100 12.65 -39.88 -1.57
N SER A 101 12.38 -39.51 -2.83
CA SER A 101 11.59 -38.34 -3.22
C SER A 101 10.98 -38.53 -4.62
N GLY A 102 9.98 -37.72 -4.98
CA GLY A 102 9.49 -37.61 -6.38
C GLY A 102 8.25 -38.44 -6.74
N ILE A 103 7.61 -39.10 -5.78
CA ILE A 103 6.30 -39.75 -5.98
C ILE A 103 5.21 -38.68 -5.95
N GLU A 104 4.19 -38.79 -6.79
CA GLU A 104 3.06 -37.84 -6.84
C GLU A 104 1.73 -38.55 -6.60
N LEU A 105 0.84 -37.93 -5.81
CA LEU A 105 -0.51 -38.40 -5.55
C LEU A 105 -1.51 -37.32 -5.98
N LEU A 106 -2.40 -37.66 -6.92
CA LEU A 106 -3.38 -36.73 -7.49
C LEU A 106 -4.61 -36.64 -6.59
N ALA A 107 -5.07 -35.42 -6.28
CA ALA A 107 -6.21 -35.18 -5.41
C ALA A 107 -7.52 -35.83 -5.92
N LYS A 108 -7.67 -35.89 -7.25
CA LYS A 108 -8.83 -36.53 -7.91
C LYS A 108 -8.93 -38.04 -7.65
N ASP A 109 -7.80 -38.70 -7.37
CA ASP A 109 -7.76 -40.16 -7.18
C ASP A 109 -8.03 -40.53 -5.71
N TYR A 110 -7.87 -39.58 -4.78
CA TYR A 110 -8.01 -39.76 -3.33
C TYR A 110 -8.83 -38.62 -2.67
N PRO A 111 -10.05 -38.33 -3.15
CA PRO A 111 -10.79 -37.13 -2.74
C PRO A 111 -11.18 -37.11 -1.25
N THR A 112 -11.41 -38.28 -0.64
CA THR A 112 -11.79 -38.35 0.78
C THR A 112 -10.61 -37.99 1.68
N TYR A 113 -9.42 -38.49 1.34
CA TYR A 113 -8.20 -38.19 2.08
C TYR A 113 -7.84 -36.70 1.99
N PHE A 114 -7.85 -36.11 0.79
CA PHE A 114 -7.54 -34.70 0.60
C PHE A 114 -8.51 -33.78 1.35
N LYS A 115 -9.81 -34.14 1.38
CA LYS A 115 -10.80 -33.42 2.18
C LYS A 115 -10.50 -33.52 3.68
N ALA A 116 -10.09 -34.70 4.17
CA ALA A 116 -9.70 -34.88 5.56
C ALA A 116 -8.47 -34.03 5.92
N LEU A 117 -7.45 -33.94 5.05
CA LEU A 117 -6.28 -33.10 5.28
C LEU A 117 -6.58 -31.59 5.39
N GLU A 118 -7.64 -31.13 4.75
CA GLU A 118 -8.08 -29.73 4.83
C GLU A 118 -8.95 -29.44 6.06
N THR A 119 -9.67 -30.45 6.58
CA THR A 119 -10.70 -30.27 7.62
C THR A 119 -10.29 -30.78 8.99
N ASP A 120 -9.56 -31.89 9.08
CA ASP A 120 -9.10 -32.48 10.32
C ASP A 120 -7.74 -31.89 10.75
N GLU A 121 -7.51 -31.77 12.06
CA GLU A 121 -6.20 -31.35 12.60
C GLU A 121 -5.17 -32.49 12.61
N ILE A 122 -5.62 -33.76 12.76
CA ILE A 122 -4.77 -34.96 12.83
C ILE A 122 -5.54 -36.16 12.25
N ILE A 123 -4.92 -36.91 11.33
CA ILE A 123 -5.46 -38.18 10.81
C ILE A 123 -4.68 -39.32 11.48
N ALA A 124 -5.17 -39.78 12.63
CA ALA A 124 -4.66 -40.98 13.31
C ALA A 124 -5.53 -42.19 12.94
N ALA A 125 -4.98 -43.08 12.11
CA ALA A 125 -5.63 -44.31 11.66
C ALA A 125 -4.90 -45.54 12.22
N ASP A 126 -5.43 -46.11 13.30
CA ASP A 126 -4.91 -47.33 13.93
C ASP A 126 -5.02 -48.55 13.00
N ASP A 127 -6.08 -48.59 12.17
CA ASP A 127 -6.21 -49.46 11.00
C ASP A 127 -6.34 -48.60 9.74
N ALA A 128 -5.23 -48.37 9.05
CA ALA A 128 -5.17 -47.52 7.87
C ALA A 128 -6.00 -48.06 6.68
N ARG A 129 -6.26 -49.37 6.65
CA ARG A 129 -7.03 -50.02 5.56
C ARG A 129 -8.53 -49.95 5.81
N GLY A 130 -8.93 -49.93 7.08
CA GLY A 130 -10.31 -49.81 7.52
C GLY A 130 -10.80 -48.36 7.72
N ASP A 131 -9.91 -47.41 8.01
CA ASP A 131 -10.27 -46.02 8.27
C ASP A 131 -10.83 -45.34 7.01
N TYR A 132 -12.00 -44.69 7.14
CA TYR A 132 -12.72 -44.08 6.03
C TYR A 132 -11.92 -42.98 5.31
N ARG A 133 -10.95 -42.35 5.99
CA ARG A 133 -10.10 -41.27 5.47
C ARG A 133 -8.92 -41.79 4.66
N THR A 134 -8.38 -42.97 5.01
CA THR A 134 -7.14 -43.50 4.40
C THR A 134 -7.38 -44.75 3.54
N ARG A 135 -8.54 -45.40 3.64
CA ARG A 135 -8.84 -46.64 2.90
C ARG A 135 -8.71 -46.55 1.38
N GLU A 136 -8.84 -45.35 0.80
CA GLU A 136 -8.67 -45.11 -0.65
C GLU A 136 -7.24 -45.47 -1.12
N PHE A 137 -6.26 -45.45 -0.22
CA PHE A 137 -4.89 -45.87 -0.49
C PHE A 137 -4.67 -47.39 -0.46
N SER A 138 -5.66 -48.19 -0.04
CA SER A 138 -5.45 -49.61 0.30
C SER A 138 -4.81 -50.41 -0.83
N ASP A 139 -5.45 -50.46 -2.00
CA ASP A 139 -5.03 -51.35 -3.09
C ASP A 139 -3.74 -50.90 -3.79
N ARG A 140 -3.50 -49.58 -3.86
CA ARG A 140 -2.41 -48.99 -4.64
C ARG A 140 -1.17 -48.63 -3.82
N TYR A 141 -1.33 -48.40 -2.52
CA TYR A 141 -0.25 -47.87 -1.67
C TYR A 141 -0.11 -48.65 -0.35
N LEU A 142 -1.17 -48.84 0.45
CA LEU A 142 -1.04 -49.45 1.78
C LEU A 142 -0.73 -50.96 1.74
N ILE A 143 -1.44 -51.73 0.92
CA ILE A 143 -1.27 -53.19 0.81
C ILE A 143 0.08 -53.56 0.17
N PRO A 144 0.49 -52.96 -0.97
CA PRO A 144 1.78 -53.30 -1.60
C PRO A 144 2.99 -52.99 -0.72
N VAL A 145 2.92 -51.91 0.06
CA VAL A 145 4.02 -51.48 0.97
C VAL A 145 3.93 -52.18 2.34
N GLY A 146 2.77 -52.75 2.68
CA GLY A 146 2.55 -53.45 3.95
C GLY A 146 2.18 -52.53 5.12
N ILE A 147 1.74 -51.29 4.84
CA ILE A 147 1.31 -50.33 5.86
C ILE A 147 0.00 -50.81 6.49
N THR A 148 -0.04 -50.81 7.81
CA THR A 148 -1.19 -51.24 8.62
C THR A 148 -1.78 -50.14 9.48
N SER A 149 -0.96 -49.19 9.92
CA SER A 149 -1.39 -48.04 10.73
C SER A 149 -0.67 -46.78 10.25
N MET A 150 -1.38 -45.65 10.25
CA MET A 150 -0.92 -44.40 9.65
C MET A 150 -1.28 -43.21 10.54
N LEU A 151 -0.35 -42.27 10.71
CA LEU A 151 -0.56 -41.01 11.43
C LEU A 151 -0.08 -39.85 10.59
N ASP A 152 -1.02 -39.10 10.06
CA ASP A 152 -0.77 -37.99 9.15
C ASP A 152 -1.13 -36.66 9.80
N ILE A 153 -0.20 -35.72 9.72
CA ILE A 153 -0.36 -34.39 10.33
C ILE A 153 -0.15 -33.31 9.26
N PRO A 154 -1.17 -32.47 9.00
CA PRO A 154 -1.04 -31.34 8.11
C PRO A 154 0.08 -30.39 8.54
N ILE A 155 0.88 -29.95 7.57
CA ILE A 155 1.89 -28.89 7.72
C ILE A 155 1.21 -27.58 7.31
N ARG A 156 1.14 -26.61 8.22
CA ARG A 156 0.44 -25.33 8.01
C ARG A 156 1.43 -24.17 8.04
N SER A 157 1.39 -23.32 7.02
CA SER A 157 2.14 -22.06 6.98
C SER A 157 1.23 -20.95 6.49
N GLY A 158 1.25 -19.79 7.18
CA GLY A 158 0.36 -18.66 6.87
C GLY A 158 -1.14 -18.98 6.94
N GLY A 159 -1.55 -19.87 7.86
CA GLY A 159 -2.95 -20.28 8.03
C GLY A 159 -3.49 -21.25 6.98
N LYS A 160 -2.66 -21.72 6.05
CA LYS A 160 -3.03 -22.68 5.00
C LYS A 160 -2.24 -23.98 5.14
N THR A 161 -2.88 -25.12 4.88
CA THR A 161 -2.17 -26.39 4.72
C THR A 161 -1.29 -26.31 3.45
N VAL A 162 0.02 -26.47 3.63
CA VAL A 162 1.03 -26.45 2.56
C VAL A 162 1.56 -27.85 2.25
N GLY A 163 1.36 -28.81 3.17
CA GLY A 163 1.79 -30.18 3.01
C GLY A 163 1.27 -31.08 4.14
N VAL A 164 1.82 -32.28 4.23
CA VAL A 164 1.51 -33.28 5.28
C VAL A 164 2.78 -34.05 5.65
N ILE A 165 2.96 -34.32 6.94
CA ILE A 165 3.94 -35.29 7.43
C ILE A 165 3.23 -36.59 7.80
N CYS A 166 3.62 -37.68 7.14
CA CYS A 166 2.98 -39.00 7.25
C CYS A 166 3.90 -39.96 8.03
N HIS A 167 3.34 -40.65 9.02
CA HIS A 167 4.03 -41.60 9.87
C HIS A 167 3.41 -42.99 9.68
N GLU A 168 4.18 -43.94 9.17
CA GLU A 168 3.62 -45.20 8.69
C GLU A 168 4.25 -46.40 9.41
N HIS A 169 3.38 -47.22 9.97
CA HIS A 169 3.76 -48.48 10.60
C HIS A 169 3.49 -49.65 9.65
N VAL A 170 4.47 -50.53 9.54
CA VAL A 170 4.44 -51.74 8.71
C VAL A 170 4.44 -52.96 9.63
N GLY A 171 3.54 -53.91 9.38
CA GLY A 171 3.48 -55.17 10.14
C GLY A 171 2.16 -55.35 10.89
N SER A 172 2.20 -55.44 12.22
CA SER A 172 1.00 -55.61 13.04
C SER A 172 0.18 -54.31 13.12
N LEU A 173 -1.07 -54.39 13.57
CA LEU A 173 -1.82 -53.18 13.93
C LEU A 173 -1.13 -52.48 15.11
N ARG A 174 -1.06 -51.15 15.04
CA ARG A 174 -0.53 -50.26 16.05
C ARG A 174 -1.59 -49.22 16.39
N ASN A 175 -1.76 -48.97 17.69
CA ASN A 175 -2.60 -47.87 18.16
C ASN A 175 -1.74 -46.62 18.38
N TRP A 176 -2.19 -45.47 17.88
CA TRP A 176 -1.52 -44.18 18.05
C TRP A 176 -1.96 -43.49 19.33
N THR A 177 -1.02 -43.35 20.26
CA THR A 177 -1.27 -42.65 21.54
C THR A 177 -1.35 -41.13 21.35
N ILE A 178 -2.01 -40.42 22.26
CA ILE A 178 -2.11 -38.96 22.22
C ILE A 178 -0.72 -38.32 22.29
N GLU A 179 0.19 -38.92 23.06
CA GLU A 179 1.57 -38.48 23.19
C GLU A 179 2.34 -38.57 21.87
N GLU A 180 2.13 -39.65 21.10
CA GLU A 180 2.74 -39.82 19.78
C GLU A 180 2.15 -38.85 18.75
N GLN A 181 0.85 -38.58 18.82
CA GLN A 181 0.19 -37.57 18.00
C GLN A 181 0.74 -36.16 18.30
N ASN A 182 0.93 -35.83 19.58
CA ASN A 182 1.54 -34.56 20.01
C ASN A 182 3.00 -34.44 19.54
N PHE A 183 3.78 -35.52 19.65
CA PHE A 183 5.16 -35.55 19.15
C PHE A 183 5.21 -35.34 17.64
N ALA A 184 4.38 -36.05 16.88
CA ALA A 184 4.28 -35.87 15.44
C ALA A 184 3.80 -34.45 15.06
N SER A 185 2.91 -33.86 15.85
CA SER A 185 2.43 -32.48 15.66
C SER A 185 3.57 -31.48 15.81
N TYR A 186 4.45 -31.70 16.79
CA TYR A 186 5.66 -30.91 16.94
C TYR A 186 6.60 -31.01 15.73
N LEU A 187 6.77 -32.21 15.14
CA LEU A 187 7.55 -32.35 13.90
C LEU A 187 6.94 -31.55 12.74
N SER A 188 5.62 -31.50 12.64
CA SER A 188 4.92 -30.65 11.67
C SER A 188 5.17 -29.15 11.90
N HIS A 189 5.18 -28.70 13.16
CA HIS A 189 5.52 -27.32 13.50
C HIS A 189 6.97 -26.98 13.14
N LEU A 190 7.93 -27.87 13.39
CA LEU A 190 9.33 -27.68 12.97
C LEU A 190 9.49 -27.64 11.45
N ALA A 191 8.74 -28.48 10.71
CA ALA A 191 8.70 -28.42 9.26
C ALA A 191 8.15 -27.06 8.79
N SER A 192 7.12 -26.54 9.46
CA SER A 192 6.53 -25.23 9.17
C SER A 192 7.55 -24.10 9.40
N LEU A 193 8.31 -24.13 10.50
CA LEU A 193 9.38 -23.18 10.79
C LEU A 193 10.50 -23.21 9.74
N ALA A 194 10.90 -24.40 9.28
CA ALA A 194 11.91 -24.53 8.23
C ALA A 194 11.45 -23.93 6.89
N ILE A 195 10.16 -24.08 6.56
CA ILE A 195 9.55 -23.47 5.36
C ILE A 195 9.57 -21.95 5.47
N GLU A 196 9.15 -21.40 6.62
CA GLU A 196 9.16 -19.96 6.88
C GLU A 196 10.57 -19.38 6.83
N ALA A 197 11.57 -20.07 7.38
CA ALA A 197 12.97 -19.64 7.33
C ALA A 197 13.50 -19.59 5.88
N ARG A 198 13.21 -20.61 5.07
CA ARG A 198 13.56 -20.65 3.64
C ARG A 198 12.90 -19.50 2.87
N ASP A 199 11.60 -19.29 3.09
CA ASP A 199 10.82 -18.28 2.36
C ASP A 199 11.25 -16.87 2.75
N ARG A 200 11.56 -16.64 4.04
CA ARG A 200 12.16 -15.40 4.53
C ARG A 200 13.50 -15.10 3.85
N LEU A 201 14.41 -16.07 3.78
CA LEU A 201 15.72 -15.87 3.13
C LEU A 201 15.58 -15.59 1.62
N ARG A 202 14.64 -16.25 0.94
CA ARG A 202 14.33 -15.94 -0.46
C ARG A 202 13.79 -14.51 -0.63
N ALA A 203 12.90 -14.08 0.25
CA ALA A 203 12.36 -12.72 0.23
C ALA A 203 13.46 -11.66 0.51
N GLU A 204 14.36 -11.94 1.44
CA GLU A 204 15.49 -11.06 1.75
C GLU A 204 16.46 -10.91 0.57
N VAL A 205 16.81 -12.01 -0.09
CA VAL A 205 17.64 -11.98 -1.32
C VAL A 205 16.95 -11.20 -2.44
N ALA A 206 15.64 -11.39 -2.64
CA ALA A 206 14.87 -10.65 -3.64
C ALA A 206 14.84 -9.14 -3.34
N LEU A 207 14.64 -8.75 -2.07
CA LEU A 207 14.67 -7.35 -1.64
C LEU A 207 16.06 -6.72 -1.87
N LEU A 208 17.13 -7.44 -1.53
CA LEU A 208 18.49 -6.96 -1.77
C LEU A 208 18.79 -6.79 -3.27
N TYR A 209 18.27 -7.67 -4.12
CA TYR A 209 18.39 -7.54 -5.58
C TYR A 209 17.65 -6.29 -6.08
N GLN A 210 16.41 -6.06 -5.61
CA GLN A 210 15.61 -4.88 -5.94
C GLN A 210 16.33 -3.58 -5.54
N VAL A 211 16.88 -3.49 -4.32
CA VAL A 211 17.63 -2.32 -3.84
C VAL A 211 18.87 -2.05 -4.71
N LYS A 212 19.61 -3.10 -5.11
CA LYS A 212 20.77 -2.96 -6.00
C LYS A 212 20.35 -2.47 -7.40
N LYS A 213 19.23 -2.96 -7.93
CA LYS A 213 18.64 -2.54 -9.21
C LYS A 213 18.25 -1.07 -9.18
N ASP A 214 17.54 -0.62 -8.15
CA ASP A 214 17.11 0.78 -8.02
C ASP A 214 18.32 1.73 -7.92
N ARG A 215 19.36 1.33 -7.18
CA ARG A 215 20.62 2.07 -7.10
C ARG A 215 21.35 2.14 -8.45
N LEU A 216 21.32 1.06 -9.24
CA LEU A 216 21.90 1.05 -10.59
C LEU A 216 21.16 2.03 -11.51
N VAL A 217 19.83 1.97 -11.54
CA VAL A 217 18.97 2.85 -12.34
C VAL A 217 19.19 4.32 -11.97
N GLY A 218 19.32 4.62 -10.67
CA GLY A 218 19.63 5.98 -10.21
C GLY A 218 20.98 6.50 -10.71
N ARG A 219 22.03 5.65 -10.73
CA ARG A 219 23.34 6.05 -11.29
C ARG A 219 23.28 6.26 -12.80
N ILE A 220 22.55 5.40 -13.52
CA ILE A 220 22.36 5.52 -14.98
C ILE A 220 21.61 6.81 -15.31
N SER A 221 20.50 7.09 -14.62
CA SER A 221 19.74 8.33 -14.82
C SER A 221 20.60 9.57 -14.58
N ARG A 222 21.42 9.57 -13.52
CA ARG A 222 22.35 10.67 -13.24
C ARG A 222 23.42 10.83 -14.33
N ALA A 223 23.91 9.73 -14.92
CA ALA A 223 24.87 9.81 -16.02
C ALA A 223 24.30 10.54 -17.25
N PHE A 224 23.01 10.37 -17.56
CA PHE A 224 22.33 11.11 -18.64
C PHE A 224 22.05 12.60 -18.33
N LEU A 225 22.19 13.02 -17.08
CA LEU A 225 22.07 14.43 -16.69
C LEU A 225 23.43 15.14 -16.68
N ASP A 226 24.48 14.45 -16.25
CA ASP A 226 25.78 15.06 -15.93
C ASP A 226 26.85 14.89 -17.04
N ARG A 227 26.56 14.11 -18.09
CA ARG A 227 27.53 13.76 -19.16
C ARG A 227 26.94 14.02 -20.55
N ASP A 228 27.81 14.05 -21.55
CA ASP A 228 27.39 13.97 -22.95
C ASP A 228 26.72 12.61 -23.24
N LEU A 229 25.88 12.59 -24.29
CA LEU A 229 25.04 11.43 -24.62
C LEU A 229 25.86 10.15 -24.81
N ASP A 230 26.96 10.22 -25.55
CA ASP A 230 27.78 9.05 -25.90
C ASP A 230 28.46 8.48 -24.64
N SER A 231 29.00 9.34 -23.79
CA SER A 231 29.58 8.95 -22.49
C SER A 231 28.53 8.31 -21.56
N ALA A 232 27.30 8.83 -21.56
CA ALA A 232 26.20 8.30 -20.74
C ALA A 232 25.73 6.93 -21.23
N ILE A 233 25.62 6.72 -22.55
CA ILE A 233 25.28 5.43 -23.16
C ILE A 233 26.37 4.40 -22.82
N ASN A 234 27.65 4.73 -23.04
CA ASN A 234 28.76 3.83 -22.72
C ASN A 234 28.81 3.43 -21.24
N PHE A 235 28.60 4.39 -20.33
CA PHE A 235 28.49 4.09 -18.91
C PHE A 235 27.32 3.14 -18.60
N SER A 236 26.16 3.39 -19.22
CA SER A 236 24.95 2.59 -19.00
C SER A 236 25.14 1.15 -19.45
N LEU A 237 25.71 0.95 -20.62
CA LEU A 237 26.07 -0.37 -21.15
C LEU A 237 26.98 -1.13 -20.18
N GLY A 238 28.10 -0.53 -19.76
CA GLY A 238 29.00 -1.17 -18.81
C GLY A 238 28.41 -1.43 -17.44
N ALA A 239 27.51 -0.56 -16.97
CA ALA A 239 26.84 -0.72 -15.69
C ALA A 239 25.80 -1.85 -15.72
N ILE A 240 25.05 -1.99 -16.81
CA ILE A 240 24.11 -3.11 -17.02
C ILE A 240 24.87 -4.42 -17.19
N GLY A 241 25.86 -4.48 -18.09
CA GLY A 241 26.60 -5.71 -18.37
C GLY A 241 27.25 -6.31 -17.12
N LYS A 242 27.84 -5.47 -16.25
CA LYS A 242 28.37 -5.89 -14.94
C LYS A 242 27.28 -6.35 -13.96
N PHE A 243 26.12 -5.69 -13.96
CA PHE A 243 25.02 -6.03 -13.05
C PHE A 243 24.34 -7.34 -13.43
N THR A 244 24.06 -7.53 -14.72
CA THR A 244 23.47 -8.77 -15.23
C THR A 244 24.49 -9.90 -15.30
N ARG A 245 25.80 -9.61 -15.23
CA ARG A 245 26.89 -10.57 -15.52
C ARG A 245 26.79 -11.09 -16.95
N SER A 246 26.60 -10.18 -17.89
CA SER A 246 26.65 -10.46 -19.32
C SER A 246 28.03 -10.14 -19.87
N ASP A 247 28.44 -10.87 -20.90
CA ASP A 247 29.77 -10.73 -21.49
C ASP A 247 29.88 -9.48 -22.36
N ARG A 248 28.78 -9.13 -23.06
CA ARG A 248 28.69 -7.90 -23.85
C ARG A 248 27.34 -7.23 -23.66
N SER A 249 27.32 -5.92 -23.85
CA SER A 249 26.10 -5.11 -23.93
C SER A 249 26.23 -4.11 -25.07
N CYS A 250 25.23 -4.04 -25.94
CA CYS A 250 25.28 -3.30 -27.20
C CYS A 250 24.03 -2.43 -27.37
N PHE A 251 24.21 -1.25 -27.97
CA PHE A 251 23.12 -0.36 -28.35
C PHE A 251 23.17 -0.08 -29.85
N PHE A 252 22.09 -0.47 -30.52
CA PHE A 252 21.85 -0.22 -31.93
C PHE A 252 20.89 0.95 -32.11
N ARG A 253 21.26 1.95 -32.90
CA ARG A 253 20.38 3.06 -33.26
C ARG A 253 19.66 2.74 -34.57
N TYR A 254 18.39 3.10 -34.68
CA TYR A 254 17.65 2.96 -35.94
C TYR A 254 17.97 4.14 -36.86
N CYS A 255 18.56 3.86 -38.02
CA CYS A 255 18.98 4.83 -39.03
C CYS A 255 18.39 4.41 -40.39
N GLU A 256 17.58 5.26 -41.04
CA GLU A 256 17.13 5.08 -42.45
C GLU A 256 16.95 3.62 -42.91
N HIS A 257 16.08 2.87 -42.21
CA HIS A 257 15.70 1.47 -42.49
C HIS A 257 16.68 0.35 -42.10
N HIS A 258 17.76 0.64 -41.37
CA HIS A 258 18.67 -0.35 -40.79
C HIS A 258 19.02 0.01 -39.33
N PHE A 259 19.63 -0.93 -38.59
CA PHE A 259 20.07 -0.71 -37.21
C PHE A 259 21.60 -0.64 -37.15
N CYS A 260 22.13 0.54 -36.81
CA CYS A 260 23.56 0.77 -36.71
C CYS A 260 24.05 0.48 -35.29
N LEU A 261 25.10 -0.32 -35.13
CA LEU A 261 25.77 -0.47 -33.84
C LEU A 261 26.51 0.84 -33.51
N THR A 262 25.99 1.60 -32.55
CA THR A 262 26.60 2.89 -32.18
C THR A 262 27.51 2.75 -30.97
N HIS A 263 27.14 1.89 -30.01
CA HIS A 263 27.84 1.75 -28.74
C HIS A 263 27.88 0.29 -28.31
N ALA A 264 29.02 -0.15 -27.77
CA ALA A 264 29.19 -1.50 -27.22
C ALA A 264 30.13 -1.48 -26.02
N TRP A 265 29.81 -2.29 -25.02
CA TRP A 265 30.68 -2.59 -23.89
C TRP A 265 30.94 -4.09 -23.83
N CYS A 266 32.18 -4.46 -23.48
CA CYS A 266 32.63 -5.84 -23.32
C CYS A 266 33.22 -6.04 -21.91
N GLY A 267 32.93 -7.19 -21.32
CA GLY A 267 33.49 -7.63 -20.04
C GLY A 267 34.92 -8.15 -20.16
N ASP A 268 35.60 -8.26 -19.03
CA ASP A 268 36.98 -8.74 -18.96
C ASP A 268 37.09 -10.18 -19.49
N GLY A 269 37.86 -10.40 -20.55
CA GLY A 269 38.06 -11.72 -21.18
C GLY A 269 37.17 -12.02 -22.39
N SER A 270 36.33 -11.09 -22.84
CA SER A 270 35.54 -11.22 -24.08
C SER A 270 36.12 -10.37 -25.21
N ASP A 271 36.18 -10.91 -26.42
CA ASP A 271 36.62 -10.14 -27.59
C ASP A 271 35.64 -8.99 -27.91
N PRO A 272 36.10 -7.82 -28.39
CA PRO A 272 35.22 -6.78 -28.89
C PRO A 272 34.39 -7.26 -30.10
N LEU A 273 33.17 -6.76 -30.25
CA LEU A 273 32.41 -6.94 -31.50
C LEU A 273 33.18 -6.28 -32.66
N ASP A 274 33.41 -7.04 -33.74
CA ASP A 274 34.19 -6.59 -34.89
C ASP A 274 33.50 -5.42 -35.63
N LYS A 275 34.30 -4.47 -36.16
CA LYS A 275 33.81 -3.28 -36.89
C LYS A 275 33.03 -3.64 -38.17
N ALA A 276 33.12 -4.88 -38.64
CA ALA A 276 32.37 -5.37 -39.80
C ALA A 276 30.85 -5.50 -39.53
N ARG A 277 30.40 -5.49 -38.26
CA ARG A 277 28.99 -5.63 -37.87
C ARG A 277 28.31 -4.28 -37.54
N GLN A 278 28.63 -3.26 -38.33
CA GLN A 278 28.11 -1.92 -38.08
C GLN A 278 26.63 -1.76 -38.44
N ASP A 279 26.08 -2.54 -39.38
CA ASP A 279 24.69 -2.40 -39.84
C ASP A 279 23.91 -3.72 -39.89
N ILE A 280 22.82 -3.79 -39.12
CA ILE A 280 21.81 -4.85 -39.20
C ILE A 280 20.69 -4.34 -40.12
N SER A 281 20.67 -4.82 -41.36
CA SER A 281 19.63 -4.51 -42.34
C SER A 281 18.66 -5.69 -42.49
N VAL A 282 17.51 -5.43 -43.12
CA VAL A 282 16.56 -6.50 -43.50
C VAL A 282 17.22 -7.52 -44.44
N GLU A 283 18.20 -7.11 -45.23
CA GLU A 283 18.87 -7.97 -46.22
C GLU A 283 19.91 -8.90 -45.57
N THR A 284 20.59 -8.43 -44.51
CA THR A 284 21.65 -9.19 -43.83
C THR A 284 21.12 -10.05 -42.68
N SER A 285 20.10 -9.57 -41.97
CA SER A 285 19.52 -10.26 -40.81
C SER A 285 17.99 -10.06 -40.74
N PRO A 286 17.22 -10.62 -41.69
CA PRO A 286 15.78 -10.40 -41.81
C PRO A 286 14.98 -10.84 -40.59
N TRP A 287 15.31 -11.99 -39.98
CA TRP A 287 14.59 -12.48 -38.81
C TRP A 287 14.82 -11.57 -37.61
N PHE A 288 16.08 -11.21 -37.34
CA PHE A 288 16.44 -10.35 -36.20
C PHE A 288 15.83 -8.95 -36.35
N HIS A 289 15.90 -8.36 -37.55
CA HIS A 289 15.30 -7.07 -37.84
C HIS A 289 13.78 -7.08 -37.59
N ASN A 290 13.07 -8.10 -38.08
CA ASN A 290 11.63 -8.22 -37.92
C ASN A 290 11.20 -8.33 -36.46
N GLN A 291 11.99 -9.02 -35.61
CA GLN A 291 11.71 -9.08 -34.17
C GLN A 291 11.85 -7.71 -33.50
N ILE A 292 12.86 -6.91 -33.88
CA ILE A 292 13.04 -5.57 -33.30
C ILE A 292 11.91 -4.64 -33.71
N ILE A 293 11.53 -4.63 -34.99
CA ILE A 293 10.44 -3.78 -35.52
C ILE A 293 9.08 -4.18 -34.94
N ALA A 294 8.86 -5.45 -34.59
CA ALA A 294 7.67 -5.89 -33.87
C ALA A 294 7.53 -5.26 -32.47
N GLY A 295 8.57 -4.59 -31.96
CA GLY A 295 8.53 -3.80 -30.73
C GLY A 295 8.45 -4.62 -29.44
N LYS A 296 8.72 -5.93 -29.52
CA LYS A 296 8.68 -6.84 -28.36
C LYS A 296 10.09 -7.33 -28.01
N PRO A 297 10.45 -7.40 -26.71
CA PRO A 297 11.67 -8.08 -26.29
C PRO A 297 11.68 -9.54 -26.73
N PHE A 298 12.84 -10.04 -27.12
CA PHE A 298 13.04 -11.45 -27.42
C PHE A 298 14.37 -11.92 -26.82
N GLN A 299 14.41 -13.18 -26.41
CA GLN A 299 15.62 -13.83 -25.94
C GLN A 299 15.87 -15.10 -26.73
N ILE A 300 17.14 -15.41 -26.94
CA ILE A 300 17.66 -16.60 -27.58
C ILE A 300 18.50 -17.29 -26.50
N PRO A 301 17.94 -18.22 -25.72
CA PRO A 301 18.68 -18.93 -24.68
C PRO A 301 19.78 -19.83 -25.26
N ASN A 302 19.59 -20.31 -26.50
CA ASN A 302 20.55 -21.14 -27.20
C ASN A 302 20.48 -20.84 -28.70
N VAL A 303 21.56 -20.27 -29.26
CA VAL A 303 21.69 -19.97 -30.69
C VAL A 303 21.59 -21.23 -31.56
N ALA A 304 22.05 -22.39 -31.09
CA ALA A 304 21.96 -23.63 -31.83
C ALA A 304 20.49 -24.07 -32.09
N ALA A 305 19.57 -23.63 -31.23
CA ALA A 305 18.14 -23.94 -31.30
C ALA A 305 17.31 -22.89 -32.05
N LEU A 306 17.96 -21.97 -32.78
CA LEU A 306 17.25 -20.99 -33.62
C LEU A 306 16.42 -21.66 -34.73
N PRO A 307 15.28 -21.06 -35.08
CA PRO A 307 14.36 -21.62 -36.07
C PRO A 307 14.95 -21.56 -37.49
N ALA A 308 14.43 -22.36 -38.41
CA ALA A 308 14.98 -22.51 -39.76
C ALA A 308 14.92 -21.21 -40.59
N GLU A 309 14.06 -20.28 -40.23
CA GLU A 309 13.95 -18.95 -40.85
C GLU A 309 15.10 -18.00 -40.44
N ALA A 310 15.88 -18.34 -39.41
CA ALA A 310 16.97 -17.52 -38.86
C ALA A 310 18.37 -18.07 -39.18
N ILE A 311 18.54 -18.75 -40.32
CA ILE A 311 19.81 -19.40 -40.71
C ILE A 311 20.95 -18.38 -40.88
N ALA A 312 20.66 -17.22 -41.47
CA ALA A 312 21.65 -16.16 -41.69
C ALA A 312 22.17 -15.62 -40.34
N GLU A 313 21.25 -15.37 -39.41
CA GLU A 313 21.54 -14.90 -38.05
C GLU A 313 22.30 -15.96 -37.25
N LYS A 314 21.92 -17.24 -37.37
CA LYS A 314 22.60 -18.34 -36.67
C LYS A 314 24.08 -18.43 -37.07
N ALA A 315 24.38 -18.40 -38.37
CA ALA A 315 25.75 -18.42 -38.87
C ALA A 315 26.56 -17.20 -38.39
N GLU A 316 25.92 -16.05 -38.25
CA GLU A 316 26.55 -14.82 -37.78
C GLU A 316 26.81 -14.83 -36.27
N PHE A 317 25.84 -15.29 -35.46
CA PHE A 317 26.01 -15.45 -34.02
C PHE A 317 27.08 -16.50 -33.67
N GLU A 318 27.11 -17.63 -34.39
CA GLU A 318 28.14 -18.67 -34.23
C GLU A 318 29.54 -18.13 -34.57
N ARG A 319 29.68 -17.34 -35.64
CA ARG A 319 30.96 -16.69 -36.01
C ARG A 319 31.51 -15.80 -34.89
N HIS A 320 30.63 -15.13 -34.13
CA HIS A 320 31.00 -14.24 -33.04
C HIS A 320 30.97 -14.92 -31.66
N SER A 321 30.85 -16.26 -31.64
CA SER A 321 30.78 -17.08 -30.43
C SER A 321 29.64 -16.67 -29.47
N ILE A 322 28.53 -16.17 -30.00
CA ILE A 322 27.34 -15.83 -29.19
C ILE A 322 26.58 -17.13 -28.93
N GLU A 323 26.49 -17.54 -27.67
CA GLU A 323 25.73 -18.72 -27.26
C GLU A 323 24.29 -18.38 -26.88
N SER A 324 24.11 -17.23 -26.22
CA SER A 324 22.81 -16.71 -25.81
C SER A 324 22.73 -15.21 -26.02
N LEU A 325 21.53 -14.70 -26.30
CA LEU A 325 21.30 -13.28 -26.57
C LEU A 325 19.95 -12.80 -26.00
N LEU A 326 19.93 -11.62 -25.40
CA LEU A 326 18.71 -10.90 -25.03
C LEU A 326 18.68 -9.58 -25.79
N ASN A 327 17.53 -9.25 -26.40
CA ASN A 327 17.36 -8.01 -27.12
C ASN A 327 16.04 -7.31 -26.73
N VAL A 328 16.13 -6.01 -26.49
CA VAL A 328 15.00 -5.16 -26.10
C VAL A 328 14.89 -3.96 -27.05
N PRO A 329 13.82 -3.88 -27.85
CA PRO A 329 13.55 -2.71 -28.68
C PRO A 329 13.32 -1.47 -27.82
N ILE A 330 13.89 -0.35 -28.25
CA ILE A 330 13.74 0.96 -27.62
C ILE A 330 12.70 1.76 -28.39
N LEU A 331 11.62 2.14 -27.71
CA LEU A 331 10.53 2.93 -28.30
C LEU A 331 10.44 4.32 -27.68
N HIS A 332 10.20 5.32 -28.52
CA HIS A 332 9.83 6.68 -28.12
C HIS A 332 8.60 7.11 -28.92
N ALA A 333 7.55 7.58 -28.23
CA ALA A 333 6.27 7.98 -28.85
C ALA A 333 5.69 6.95 -29.85
N GLY A 334 5.83 5.64 -29.55
CA GLY A 334 5.32 4.55 -30.38
C GLY A 334 6.19 4.21 -31.61
N LYS A 335 7.33 4.87 -31.81
CA LYS A 335 8.30 4.56 -32.88
C LYS A 335 9.54 3.88 -32.31
N VAL A 336 10.11 2.93 -33.05
CA VAL A 336 11.37 2.28 -32.69
C VAL A 336 12.52 3.26 -32.97
N VAL A 337 13.28 3.59 -31.92
CA VAL A 337 14.45 4.50 -31.97
C VAL A 337 15.75 3.69 -32.02
N GLY A 338 15.72 2.45 -31.57
CA GLY A 338 16.88 1.58 -31.54
C GLY A 338 16.59 0.27 -30.81
N SER A 339 17.65 -0.44 -30.44
CA SER A 339 17.59 -1.69 -29.70
C SER A 339 18.76 -1.83 -28.74
N LEU A 340 18.49 -2.37 -27.55
CA LEU A 340 19.47 -2.66 -26.50
C LEU A 340 19.64 -4.18 -26.38
N GLY A 341 20.88 -4.66 -26.54
CA GLY A 341 21.22 -6.09 -26.52
C GLY A 341 22.18 -6.46 -25.40
N LEU A 342 22.07 -7.71 -24.93
CA LEU A 342 23.04 -8.38 -24.08
C LEU A 342 23.43 -9.72 -24.71
N ASP A 343 24.72 -10.00 -24.76
CA ASP A 343 25.25 -11.25 -25.28
C ASP A 343 25.95 -12.03 -24.17
N ALA A 344 25.82 -13.36 -24.23
CA ALA A 344 26.64 -14.30 -23.48
C ALA A 344 27.42 -15.16 -24.49
N VAL A 345 28.74 -15.15 -24.35
CA VAL A 345 29.71 -15.86 -25.21
C VAL A 345 30.49 -16.92 -24.44
N SER A 346 30.55 -16.80 -23.11
CA SER A 346 31.32 -17.70 -22.26
C SER A 346 30.53 -18.92 -21.78
N ALA A 347 29.20 -18.80 -21.68
CA ALA A 347 28.30 -19.88 -21.30
C ALA A 347 26.85 -19.56 -21.66
N PHE A 348 26.04 -20.60 -21.86
CA PHE A 348 24.59 -20.50 -21.96
C PHE A 348 23.99 -19.72 -20.81
N LYS A 349 23.13 -18.76 -21.15
CA LYS A 349 22.44 -17.90 -20.21
C LYS A 349 21.00 -17.70 -20.59
N THR A 350 20.13 -17.77 -19.59
CA THR A 350 18.73 -17.36 -19.70
C THR A 350 18.54 -16.15 -18.81
N TRP A 351 17.93 -15.09 -19.34
CA TRP A 351 17.68 -13.87 -18.58
C TRP A 351 16.31 -13.92 -17.91
N SER A 352 16.27 -13.43 -16.67
CA SER A 352 15.04 -13.30 -15.89
C SER A 352 14.14 -12.19 -16.43
N SER A 353 12.85 -12.24 -16.12
CA SER A 353 11.90 -11.16 -16.44
C SER A 353 12.33 -9.81 -15.88
N GLU A 354 12.95 -9.80 -14.69
CA GLU A 354 13.46 -8.59 -14.06
C GLU A 354 14.63 -7.94 -14.83
N GLU A 355 15.52 -8.74 -15.42
CA GLU A 355 16.62 -8.23 -16.26
C GLU A 355 16.08 -7.63 -17.56
N ILE A 356 15.06 -8.27 -18.15
CA ILE A 356 14.37 -7.75 -19.34
C ILE A 356 13.74 -6.38 -19.01
N ASP A 357 13.09 -6.25 -17.86
CA ASP A 357 12.47 -5.00 -17.43
C ASP A 357 13.49 -3.90 -17.10
N LEU A 358 14.65 -4.27 -16.54
CA LEU A 358 15.77 -3.35 -16.38
C LEU A 358 16.24 -2.78 -17.72
N LEU A 359 16.43 -3.64 -18.73
CA LEU A 359 16.83 -3.21 -20.08
C LEU A 359 15.77 -2.30 -20.72
N LYS A 360 14.48 -2.62 -20.58
CA LYS A 360 13.40 -1.74 -21.06
C LYS A 360 13.47 -0.36 -20.42
N LEU A 361 13.73 -0.30 -19.12
CA LEU A 361 13.80 0.95 -18.39
C LEU A 361 15.01 1.79 -18.81
N VAL A 362 16.19 1.18 -18.91
CA VAL A 362 17.38 1.88 -19.40
C VAL A 362 17.22 2.27 -20.88
N GLY A 363 16.60 1.41 -21.68
CA GLY A 363 16.25 1.72 -23.06
C GLY A 363 15.38 2.97 -23.18
N LYS A 364 14.37 3.11 -22.33
CA LYS A 364 13.55 4.34 -22.26
C LYS A 364 14.38 5.59 -21.91
N LEU A 365 15.32 5.48 -20.97
CA LEU A 365 16.20 6.60 -20.61
C LEU A 365 17.07 7.04 -21.79
N ILE A 366 17.66 6.08 -22.51
CA ILE A 366 18.41 6.34 -23.75
C ILE A 366 17.51 7.04 -24.78
N ALA A 367 16.29 6.54 -24.98
CA ALA A 367 15.34 7.10 -25.94
C ALA A 367 15.00 8.58 -25.64
N ILE A 368 14.74 8.89 -24.36
CA ILE A 368 14.44 10.25 -23.91
C ILE A 368 15.65 11.17 -24.11
N ALA A 369 16.86 10.70 -23.80
CA ALA A 369 18.07 11.49 -23.97
C ALA A 369 18.39 11.81 -25.44
N ILE A 370 18.21 10.83 -26.33
CA ILE A 370 18.34 11.04 -27.79
C ILE A 370 17.32 12.07 -28.28
N ALA A 371 16.05 11.90 -27.92
CA ALA A 371 14.98 12.84 -28.33
C ALA A 371 15.25 14.27 -27.84
N ARG A 372 15.81 14.43 -26.64
CA ARG A 372 16.22 15.73 -26.11
C ARG A 372 17.34 16.37 -26.95
N GLN A 373 18.39 15.62 -27.28
CA GLN A 373 19.50 16.15 -28.09
C GLN A 373 19.06 16.53 -29.52
N GLU A 374 18.16 15.75 -30.11
CA GLU A 374 17.54 16.07 -31.41
C GLU A 374 16.72 17.36 -31.33
N ALA A 375 15.97 17.58 -30.25
CA ALA A 375 15.22 18.81 -30.03
C ALA A 375 16.14 20.04 -29.85
N GLU A 376 17.23 19.91 -29.08
CA GLU A 376 18.24 20.96 -28.90
C GLU A 376 18.93 21.30 -30.24
N SER A 377 19.26 20.29 -31.04
CA SER A 377 19.85 20.49 -32.38
C SER A 377 18.88 21.15 -33.35
N ALA A 378 17.59 20.77 -33.31
CA ALA A 378 16.54 21.42 -34.09
C ALA A 378 16.33 22.87 -33.68
N LEU A 379 16.47 23.21 -32.39
CA LEU A 379 16.44 24.58 -31.90
C LEU A 379 17.58 25.42 -32.50
N ARG A 380 18.81 24.89 -32.51
CA ARG A 380 19.96 25.57 -33.17
C ARG A 380 19.71 25.85 -34.64
N VAL A 381 19.14 24.89 -35.39
CA VAL A 381 18.72 25.10 -36.79
C VAL A 381 17.60 26.15 -36.89
N SER A 382 16.70 26.21 -35.91
CA SER A 382 15.70 27.27 -35.82
C SER A 382 16.30 28.66 -35.55
N GLU A 383 17.44 28.77 -34.86
CA GLU A 383 18.17 30.04 -34.68
C GLU A 383 18.80 30.52 -36.00
N GLU A 384 19.40 29.62 -36.78
CA GLU A 384 19.84 29.92 -38.14
C GLU A 384 18.66 30.35 -39.03
N ARG A 385 17.48 29.74 -38.84
CA ARG A 385 16.23 30.17 -39.48
C ARG A 385 15.74 31.54 -39.00
N LEU A 386 15.96 31.92 -37.73
CA LEU A 386 15.62 33.25 -37.21
C LEU A 386 16.45 34.34 -37.90
N GLN A 387 17.72 34.05 -38.22
CA GLN A 387 18.56 34.94 -39.01
C GLN A 387 17.95 35.20 -40.40
N LEU A 388 17.44 34.16 -41.07
CA LEU A 388 16.70 34.29 -42.32
C LEU A 388 15.34 35.00 -42.15
N ALA A 389 14.66 34.82 -41.01
CA ALA A 389 13.39 35.50 -40.72
C ALA A 389 13.56 37.01 -40.51
N LEU A 390 14.69 37.46 -39.96
CA LEU A 390 15.02 38.89 -39.83
C LEU A 390 15.10 39.56 -41.22
N GLU A 391 15.66 38.87 -42.22
CA GLU A 391 15.70 39.33 -43.62
C GLU A 391 14.29 39.41 -44.25
N GLY A 392 13.35 38.56 -43.82
CA GLY A 392 11.97 38.51 -44.31
C GLY A 392 10.96 39.45 -43.64
N SER A 393 11.27 40.00 -42.44
CA SER A 393 10.32 40.75 -41.61
C SER A 393 9.98 42.17 -42.10
N GLY A 394 10.82 42.76 -42.94
CA GLY A 394 10.66 44.15 -43.41
C GLY A 394 11.00 45.23 -42.38
N ASP A 395 11.51 44.87 -41.19
CA ASP A 395 11.88 45.83 -40.14
C ASP A 395 13.26 46.46 -40.37
N GLY A 396 13.39 47.74 -40.01
CA GLY A 396 14.65 48.47 -39.99
C GLY A 396 15.44 48.21 -38.70
N LEU A 397 16.47 47.36 -38.75
CA LEU A 397 17.39 47.14 -37.64
C LEU A 397 18.38 48.31 -37.53
N TRP A 398 18.64 48.73 -36.31
CA TRP A 398 19.68 49.70 -35.99
C TRP A 398 20.53 49.21 -34.83
N ASP A 399 21.82 49.53 -34.87
CA ASP A 399 22.80 49.13 -33.87
C ASP A 399 23.82 50.25 -33.72
N TRP A 400 23.78 50.91 -32.58
CA TRP A 400 24.61 52.05 -32.28
C TRP A 400 25.67 51.67 -31.26
N ASN A 401 26.93 51.78 -31.69
CA ASN A 401 28.10 51.73 -30.84
C ASN A 401 28.39 53.15 -30.32
N ILE A 402 28.15 53.34 -29.03
CA ILE A 402 28.23 54.64 -28.36
C ILE A 402 29.69 55.06 -28.14
N ALA A 403 30.60 54.09 -28.00
CA ALA A 403 32.02 54.37 -27.78
C ALA A 403 32.74 54.81 -29.06
N THR A 404 32.40 54.24 -30.22
CA THR A 404 33.00 54.61 -31.51
C THR A 404 32.19 55.68 -32.26
N GLY A 405 30.92 55.88 -31.89
CA GLY A 405 29.98 56.74 -32.59
C GLY A 405 29.41 56.11 -33.87
N GLU A 406 29.82 54.88 -34.20
CA GLU A 406 29.35 54.16 -35.38
C GLU A 406 27.92 53.68 -35.18
N VAL A 407 27.06 53.97 -36.16
CA VAL A 407 25.70 53.46 -36.21
C VAL A 407 25.59 52.56 -37.43
N TYR A 408 25.19 51.33 -37.21
CA TYR A 408 24.78 50.43 -38.26
C TYR A 408 23.26 50.51 -38.41
N PHE A 409 22.80 50.71 -39.64
CA PHE A 409 21.41 50.53 -40.04
C PHE A 409 21.39 49.41 -41.06
N ASN A 410 20.46 48.45 -40.92
CA ASN A 410 20.23 47.52 -42.01
C ASN A 410 19.59 48.25 -43.21
N PRO A 411 19.68 47.71 -44.44
CA PRO A 411 19.14 48.36 -45.65
C PRO A 411 17.66 48.76 -45.53
N ARG A 412 16.85 47.96 -44.84
CA ARG A 412 15.41 48.19 -44.63
C ARG A 412 15.11 49.50 -43.89
N TRP A 413 16.00 49.93 -43.01
CA TRP A 413 15.83 51.17 -42.26
C TRP A 413 15.82 52.40 -43.19
N PHE A 414 16.58 52.38 -44.28
CA PHE A 414 16.57 53.46 -45.28
C PHE A 414 15.34 53.37 -46.18
N GLU A 415 15.02 52.16 -46.66
CA GLU A 415 13.87 51.88 -47.52
C GLU A 415 12.53 52.32 -46.90
N MET A 416 12.30 52.06 -45.60
CA MET A 416 11.03 52.42 -44.94
C MET A 416 10.77 53.93 -44.88
N LEU A 417 11.82 54.75 -44.92
CA LEU A 417 11.77 56.22 -44.91
C LEU A 417 11.82 56.82 -46.33
N GLY A 418 12.06 55.98 -47.35
CA GLY A 418 12.16 56.37 -48.76
C GLY A 418 13.53 56.91 -49.16
N TYR A 419 14.61 56.52 -48.47
CA TYR A 419 15.98 56.87 -48.82
C TYR A 419 16.74 55.66 -49.38
N GLU A 420 17.67 55.89 -50.31
CA GLU A 420 18.63 54.87 -50.76
C GLU A 420 19.81 54.77 -49.77
N ALA A 421 20.43 53.58 -49.65
CA ALA A 421 21.44 53.28 -48.61
C ALA A 421 22.69 54.18 -48.65
N ASP A 422 22.97 54.83 -49.79
CA ASP A 422 24.12 55.72 -49.99
C ASP A 422 23.76 57.22 -49.91
N GLU A 423 22.48 57.59 -49.83
CA GLU A 423 22.03 59.00 -49.78
C GLU A 423 22.22 59.65 -48.42
N LEU A 424 22.22 58.83 -47.36
CA LEU A 424 22.35 59.28 -45.98
C LEU A 424 23.49 58.51 -45.30
N THR A 425 24.38 59.24 -44.64
CA THR A 425 25.41 58.62 -43.81
C THR A 425 24.77 57.97 -42.58
N ALA A 426 25.14 56.72 -42.30
CA ALA A 426 24.69 56.00 -41.11
C ALA A 426 25.32 56.61 -39.84
N SER A 427 24.62 57.57 -39.25
CA SER A 427 25.09 58.33 -38.09
C SER A 427 23.95 58.67 -37.15
N PHE A 428 24.29 58.90 -35.89
CA PHE A 428 23.34 59.36 -34.88
C PHE A 428 22.66 60.69 -35.28
N ASN A 429 23.45 61.61 -35.85
CA ASN A 429 22.96 62.93 -36.30
C ASN A 429 21.92 62.80 -37.41
N THR A 430 22.06 61.80 -38.29
CA THR A 430 21.08 61.52 -39.36
C THR A 430 19.71 61.20 -38.79
N TRP A 431 19.64 60.33 -37.77
CA TRP A 431 18.40 60.03 -37.07
C TRP A 431 17.83 61.26 -36.35
N GLU A 432 18.69 62.04 -35.69
CA GLU A 432 18.28 63.23 -34.93
C GLU A 432 17.65 64.35 -35.79
N VAL A 433 18.10 64.48 -37.04
CA VAL A 433 17.59 65.47 -38.01
C VAL A 433 16.24 65.06 -38.60
N LEU A 434 15.99 63.76 -38.72
CA LEU A 434 14.73 63.22 -39.24
C LEU A 434 13.62 63.18 -38.19
N LEU A 435 13.95 63.40 -36.92
CA LEU A 435 13.03 63.39 -35.80
C LEU A 435 12.05 64.58 -35.82
N HIS A 436 10.78 64.34 -35.51
CA HIS A 436 9.78 65.41 -35.42
C HIS A 436 10.13 66.45 -34.33
N PRO A 437 9.98 67.77 -34.57
CA PRO A 437 10.32 68.82 -33.61
C PRO A 437 9.66 68.65 -32.23
N ASP A 438 8.36 68.32 -32.19
CA ASP A 438 7.64 68.05 -30.92
C ASP A 438 8.09 66.76 -30.22
N ASP A 439 8.61 65.79 -30.97
CA ASP A 439 9.05 64.51 -30.40
C ASP A 439 10.49 64.58 -29.88
N LYS A 440 11.27 65.49 -30.44
CA LYS A 440 12.71 65.60 -30.22
C LYS A 440 13.13 65.80 -28.76
N PRO A 441 12.54 66.72 -27.98
CA PRO A 441 12.97 66.94 -26.61
C PRO A 441 12.81 65.66 -25.76
N TRP A 442 11.63 65.03 -25.81
CA TRP A 442 11.36 63.88 -24.94
C TRP A 442 12.00 62.59 -25.43
N VAL A 443 12.15 62.39 -26.74
CA VAL A 443 12.86 61.21 -27.29
C VAL A 443 14.33 61.23 -26.89
N ILE A 444 14.97 62.40 -26.94
CA ILE A 444 16.36 62.57 -26.51
C ILE A 444 16.49 62.39 -25.00
N ASP A 445 15.56 62.89 -24.20
CA ASP A 445 15.54 62.65 -22.76
C ASP A 445 15.37 61.17 -22.41
N VAL A 446 14.47 60.46 -23.10
CA VAL A 446 14.27 59.00 -22.94
C VAL A 446 15.51 58.23 -23.38
N LEU A 447 16.18 58.66 -24.46
CA LEU A 447 17.45 58.10 -24.86
C LEU A 447 18.51 58.29 -23.79
N GLN A 448 18.74 59.53 -23.33
CA GLN A 448 19.74 59.83 -22.31
C GLN A 448 19.45 59.12 -20.98
N ALA A 449 18.18 59.01 -20.61
CA ALA A 449 17.73 58.26 -19.45
C ALA A 449 18.02 56.76 -19.63
N HIS A 450 17.68 56.15 -20.77
CA HIS A 450 18.00 54.75 -21.05
C HIS A 450 19.50 54.46 -21.12
N LEU A 451 20.25 55.41 -21.67
CA LEU A 451 21.71 55.36 -21.74
C LEU A 451 22.33 55.44 -20.34
N LYS A 452 21.82 56.30 -19.46
CA LYS A 452 22.27 56.36 -18.06
C LYS A 452 21.79 55.15 -17.24
N ASP A 453 20.59 54.69 -17.54
CA ASP A 453 19.88 53.67 -16.80
C ASP A 453 19.11 52.75 -17.77
N SER A 454 19.69 51.58 -18.07
CA SER A 454 19.13 50.58 -18.99
C SER A 454 17.76 50.03 -18.54
N SER A 455 17.34 50.29 -17.30
CA SER A 455 16.03 49.90 -16.80
C SER A 455 14.90 50.75 -17.36
N VAL A 456 15.20 51.98 -17.81
CA VAL A 456 14.25 52.86 -18.48
C VAL A 456 13.98 52.27 -19.87
N PRO A 457 12.78 51.79 -20.23
CA PRO A 457 12.57 51.14 -21.52
C PRO A 457 12.80 52.10 -22.69
N TYR A 458 13.64 51.70 -23.66
CA TYR A 458 13.83 52.45 -24.90
C TYR A 458 12.89 51.92 -25.98
N ALA A 459 11.61 51.97 -25.68
CA ALA A 459 10.55 51.53 -26.57
C ALA A 459 9.49 52.63 -26.63
N PHE A 460 9.33 53.24 -27.79
CA PHE A 460 8.39 54.33 -27.99
C PHE A 460 8.04 54.48 -29.45
N ASP A 461 6.86 55.06 -29.67
CA ASP A 461 6.40 55.41 -31.00
C ASP A 461 6.66 56.89 -31.20
N TYR A 462 7.32 57.25 -32.30
CA TYR A 462 7.76 58.60 -32.59
C TYR A 462 7.67 58.87 -34.08
N ARG A 463 7.77 60.15 -34.46
CA ARG A 463 7.62 60.55 -35.86
C ARG A 463 8.97 60.81 -36.51
N LEU A 464 9.22 60.13 -37.64
CA LEU A 464 10.33 60.41 -38.53
C LEU A 464 9.85 61.05 -39.83
N ARG A 465 10.68 61.94 -40.38
CA ARG A 465 10.44 62.61 -41.66
C ARG A 465 10.90 61.70 -42.80
N SER A 466 10.01 61.45 -43.75
CA SER A 466 10.35 60.77 -45.00
C SER A 466 11.09 61.67 -45.98
N GLN A 467 11.69 61.08 -47.03
CA GLN A 467 12.28 61.83 -48.15
C GLN A 467 11.26 62.79 -48.81
N SER A 468 9.98 62.43 -48.83
CA SER A 468 8.86 63.24 -49.35
C SER A 468 8.37 64.36 -48.41
N GLY A 469 8.91 64.45 -47.19
CA GLY A 469 8.54 65.47 -46.20
C GLY A 469 7.32 65.13 -45.33
N GLN A 470 6.77 63.91 -45.42
CA GLN A 470 5.67 63.44 -44.58
C GLN A 470 6.18 62.88 -43.23
N TRP A 471 5.31 62.88 -42.22
CA TRP A 471 5.60 62.29 -40.91
C TRP A 471 5.09 60.85 -40.85
N LYS A 472 5.98 59.90 -40.61
CA LYS A 472 5.65 58.49 -40.41
C LYS A 472 5.76 58.12 -38.93
N TRP A 473 4.78 57.38 -38.42
CA TRP A 473 4.86 56.82 -37.07
C TRP A 473 5.74 55.58 -37.11
N ILE A 474 6.87 55.65 -36.41
CA ILE A 474 7.85 54.59 -36.30
C ILE A 474 7.79 54.02 -34.89
N ALA A 475 7.57 52.72 -34.79
CA ALA A 475 7.74 52.00 -33.54
C ALA A 475 9.22 51.75 -33.35
N ASN A 476 9.84 52.42 -32.39
CA ASN A 476 11.17 52.09 -31.93
C ASN A 476 11.08 51.05 -30.84
N TYR A 477 11.88 50.01 -30.97
CA TYR A 477 12.27 49.19 -29.84
C TYR A 477 13.77 49.12 -29.84
N GLY A 478 14.42 49.61 -28.80
CA GLY A 478 15.83 49.42 -28.59
C GLY A 478 16.15 49.03 -27.17
N LYS A 479 17.35 48.50 -27.01
CA LYS A 479 17.88 48.13 -25.72
C LYS A 479 19.39 48.27 -25.74
N VAL A 480 19.93 48.84 -24.67
CA VAL A 480 21.36 48.79 -24.39
C VAL A 480 21.73 47.32 -24.15
N VAL A 481 22.50 46.76 -25.06
CA VAL A 481 22.96 45.37 -25.04
C VAL A 481 24.35 45.21 -24.45
N ALA A 482 25.10 46.31 -24.26
CA ALA A 482 26.40 46.29 -23.60
C ALA A 482 26.69 47.61 -22.85
N ARG A 483 27.36 47.48 -21.68
CA ARG A 483 27.87 48.58 -20.82
C ARG A 483 29.32 48.31 -20.42
N ASP A 484 30.08 49.34 -20.06
CA ASP A 484 31.45 49.21 -19.54
C ASP A 484 31.47 48.88 -18.04
N ARG A 485 32.68 48.79 -17.45
CA ARG A 485 32.88 48.46 -16.03
C ARG A 485 32.42 49.55 -15.08
N ASP A 486 32.39 50.80 -15.55
CA ASP A 486 32.00 51.97 -14.76
C ASP A 486 30.49 52.26 -14.89
N GLY A 487 29.78 51.41 -15.65
CA GLY A 487 28.34 51.45 -15.84
C GLY A 487 27.87 52.31 -17.01
N ASN A 488 28.79 52.86 -17.82
CA ASN A 488 28.43 53.66 -19.00
C ASN A 488 27.99 52.75 -20.16
N PRO A 489 27.03 53.18 -20.99
CA PRO A 489 26.52 52.38 -22.09
C PRO A 489 27.53 52.32 -23.26
N LEU A 490 27.76 51.11 -23.78
CA LEU A 490 28.68 50.87 -24.88
C LEU A 490 27.96 50.62 -26.21
N ARG A 491 26.83 49.90 -26.17
CA ARG A 491 26.11 49.52 -27.39
C ARG A 491 24.61 49.42 -27.13
N ILE A 492 23.82 49.96 -28.04
CA ILE A 492 22.37 49.92 -28.05
C ILE A 492 21.88 49.47 -29.42
N THR A 493 21.05 48.43 -29.45
CA THR A 493 20.47 47.91 -30.70
C THR A 493 18.97 47.89 -30.60
N GLY A 494 18.31 47.99 -31.75
CA GLY A 494 16.88 47.99 -31.82
C GLY A 494 16.34 47.81 -33.23
N THR A 495 15.02 47.73 -33.31
CA THR A 495 14.27 47.71 -34.55
C THR A 495 13.40 48.95 -34.67
N ASN A 496 13.17 49.35 -35.91
CA ASN A 496 12.22 50.36 -36.31
C ASN A 496 11.22 49.72 -37.26
N ARG A 497 9.93 49.90 -36.98
CA ARG A 497 8.84 49.45 -37.84
C ARG A 497 7.93 50.63 -38.17
N ASP A 498 7.57 50.78 -39.43
CA ASP A 498 6.51 51.71 -39.83
C ASP A 498 5.16 51.18 -39.29
N ILE A 499 4.56 51.91 -38.35
CA ILE A 499 3.30 51.56 -37.68
C ILE A 499 2.20 52.60 -37.94
N THR A 500 2.37 53.43 -38.97
CA THR A 500 1.44 54.50 -39.30
C THR A 500 0.00 53.98 -39.40
N GLU A 501 -0.20 52.81 -40.00
CA GLU A 501 -1.52 52.19 -40.14
C GLU A 501 -2.06 51.55 -38.83
N ARG A 502 -1.16 51.06 -37.96
CA ARG A 502 -1.53 50.45 -36.66
C ARG A 502 -2.00 51.50 -35.67
N LYS A 503 -1.30 52.63 -35.55
CA LYS A 503 -1.65 53.70 -34.60
C LYS A 503 -3.06 54.24 -34.82
N HIS A 504 -3.47 54.32 -36.09
CA HIS A 504 -4.81 54.72 -36.48
C HIS A 504 -5.90 53.76 -35.96
N ARG A 505 -5.62 52.44 -35.90
CA ARG A 505 -6.53 51.42 -35.35
C ARG A 505 -6.50 51.35 -33.82
N GLU A 506 -5.34 51.53 -33.22
CA GLU A 506 -5.12 51.47 -31.76
C GLU A 506 -5.89 52.57 -31.02
N GLU A 507 -6.00 53.77 -31.61
CA GLU A 507 -6.73 54.90 -31.05
C GLU A 507 -8.24 54.61 -30.92
N ILE A 508 -8.80 53.83 -31.84
CA ILE A 508 -10.18 53.34 -31.79
C ILE A 508 -10.35 52.30 -30.67
N LEU A 509 -9.40 51.37 -30.52
CA LEU A 509 -9.46 50.29 -29.51
C LEU A 509 -9.16 50.78 -28.07
N ARG A 510 -8.31 51.79 -27.89
CA ARG A 510 -7.95 52.33 -26.57
C ARG A 510 -9.14 52.98 -25.86
N ASN A 511 -10.03 53.60 -26.64
CA ASN A 511 -11.30 54.12 -26.13
C ASN A 511 -12.24 53.01 -25.62
N ILE A 512 -12.03 51.76 -26.04
CA ILE A 512 -12.83 50.58 -25.66
C ILE A 512 -12.30 49.90 -24.37
N ALA A 513 -10.97 49.83 -24.20
CA ALA A 513 -10.35 49.15 -23.06
C ALA A 513 -10.45 49.91 -21.71
N LEU A 514 -10.54 51.24 -21.74
CA LEU A 514 -10.59 52.08 -20.54
C LEU A 514 -11.95 52.08 -19.83
N GLY A 515 -13.02 51.57 -20.47
CA GLY A 515 -14.39 51.61 -19.92
C GLY A 515 -14.76 50.46 -18.97
N VAL A 516 -14.03 49.33 -18.94
CA VAL A 516 -14.51 48.07 -18.32
C VAL A 516 -13.46 47.35 -17.44
N SER A 517 -12.24 47.89 -17.28
CA SER A 517 -11.09 47.11 -16.78
C SER A 517 -10.93 46.96 -15.25
N ALA A 518 -11.71 47.66 -14.41
CA ALA A 518 -11.48 47.69 -12.96
C ALA A 518 -12.41 46.79 -12.12
N GLU A 519 -13.49 46.27 -12.68
CA GLU A 519 -14.55 45.60 -11.91
C GLU A 519 -14.58 44.09 -12.15
N ILE A 520 -14.88 43.33 -11.10
CA ILE A 520 -14.94 41.86 -11.04
C ILE A 520 -16.28 41.49 -10.36
N GLY A 521 -16.86 40.32 -10.68
CA GLY A 521 -18.09 39.87 -10.01
C GLY A 521 -19.37 40.43 -10.64
N GLU A 522 -20.42 40.66 -9.84
CA GLU A 522 -21.68 41.25 -10.33
C GLU A 522 -21.50 42.69 -10.85
N ALA A 523 -20.58 43.47 -10.25
CA ALA A 523 -20.27 44.83 -10.66
C ALA A 523 -19.79 44.90 -12.12
N PHE A 524 -18.93 43.96 -12.52
CA PHE A 524 -18.43 43.84 -13.89
C PHE A 524 -19.57 43.79 -14.92
N PHE A 525 -20.57 42.93 -14.71
CA PHE A 525 -21.67 42.76 -15.65
C PHE A 525 -22.53 44.02 -15.74
N GLN A 526 -22.75 44.72 -14.63
CA GLN A 526 -23.50 45.98 -14.63
C GLN A 526 -22.77 47.10 -15.38
N SER A 527 -21.47 47.27 -15.14
CA SER A 527 -20.67 48.27 -15.86
C SER A 527 -20.53 47.96 -17.34
N LEU A 528 -20.44 46.67 -17.69
CA LEU A 528 -20.39 46.23 -19.09
C LEU A 528 -21.68 46.58 -19.84
N VAL A 529 -22.86 46.29 -19.27
CA VAL A 529 -24.13 46.65 -19.94
C VAL A 529 -24.29 48.16 -20.09
N GLN A 530 -23.93 48.95 -19.07
CA GLN A 530 -23.97 50.41 -19.13
C GLN A 530 -23.05 50.99 -20.22
N TYR A 531 -21.84 50.46 -20.32
CA TYR A 531 -20.86 50.87 -21.32
C TYR A 531 -21.35 50.52 -22.73
N LEU A 532 -21.78 49.28 -22.96
CA LEU A 532 -22.27 48.83 -24.26
C LEU A 532 -23.46 49.67 -24.75
N THR A 533 -24.43 49.96 -23.86
CA THR A 533 -25.56 50.84 -24.17
C THR A 533 -25.07 52.22 -24.63
N LYS A 534 -24.11 52.82 -23.93
CA LYS A 534 -23.58 54.16 -24.24
C LYS A 534 -22.70 54.21 -25.49
N ALA A 535 -21.80 53.24 -25.65
CA ALA A 535 -20.82 53.20 -26.73
C ALA A 535 -21.47 52.90 -28.09
N LEU A 536 -22.47 52.01 -28.09
CA LEU A 536 -23.21 51.67 -29.29
C LEU A 536 -24.37 52.64 -29.58
N GLY A 537 -24.71 53.51 -28.61
CA GLY A 537 -25.80 54.50 -28.76
C GLY A 537 -27.19 53.87 -28.81
N ILE A 538 -27.42 52.79 -28.06
CA ILE A 538 -28.64 51.95 -28.15
C ILE A 538 -29.41 52.04 -26.83
N GLU A 539 -30.72 51.76 -26.82
CA GLU A 539 -31.59 52.00 -25.66
C GLU A 539 -31.53 50.93 -24.58
N TYR A 540 -31.33 49.65 -24.93
CA TYR A 540 -31.36 48.53 -23.99
C TYR A 540 -30.22 47.54 -24.21
N THR A 541 -29.59 47.07 -23.14
CA THR A 541 -28.59 46.00 -23.17
C THR A 541 -28.78 45.05 -22.00
N PHE A 542 -28.68 43.75 -22.28
CA PHE A 542 -28.85 42.67 -21.29
C PHE A 542 -27.74 41.63 -21.41
N ILE A 543 -27.36 41.08 -20.28
CA ILE A 543 -26.55 39.86 -20.16
C ILE A 543 -27.37 38.86 -19.36
N ALA A 544 -27.51 37.65 -19.90
CA ALA A 544 -28.29 36.58 -19.27
C ALA A 544 -27.52 35.26 -19.25
N GLU A 545 -27.72 34.47 -18.19
CA GLU A 545 -27.24 33.09 -18.09
C GLU A 545 -28.34 32.08 -18.46
N LEU A 546 -27.91 30.95 -18.98
CA LEU A 546 -28.76 29.78 -19.18
C LEU A 546 -28.94 29.02 -17.85
N VAL A 547 -30.20 28.77 -17.49
CA VAL A 547 -30.57 27.98 -16.31
C VAL A 547 -30.92 26.56 -16.75
N GLU A 548 -30.09 25.58 -16.38
CA GLU A 548 -30.35 24.17 -16.70
C GLU A 548 -31.48 23.59 -15.81
N PRO A 549 -32.44 22.84 -16.36
CA PRO A 549 -33.45 22.14 -15.56
C PRO A 549 -32.81 21.01 -14.73
N GLU A 550 -33.26 20.84 -13.48
CA GLU A 550 -32.68 19.89 -12.51
C GLU A 550 -32.66 18.41 -12.98
N SER A 551 -33.47 18.06 -13.98
CA SER A 551 -33.65 16.71 -14.53
C SER A 551 -32.50 16.21 -15.44
N VAL A 552 -31.49 17.03 -15.78
CA VAL A 552 -30.40 16.64 -16.71
C VAL A 552 -29.08 16.29 -15.99
N ARG A 553 -29.03 16.33 -14.65
CA ARG A 553 -27.79 16.11 -13.88
C ARG A 553 -27.33 14.66 -13.72
N VAL A 554 -28.00 13.69 -14.35
CA VAL A 554 -27.60 12.28 -14.29
C VAL A 554 -27.34 11.76 -15.70
N GLY A 555 -26.08 11.46 -16.00
CA GLY A 555 -25.69 10.68 -17.17
C GLY A 555 -24.68 11.40 -18.07
N VAL A 556 -23.50 10.80 -18.18
CA VAL A 556 -22.48 11.11 -19.18
C VAL A 556 -23.07 10.84 -20.57
N ALA A 557 -23.74 11.82 -21.17
CA ALA A 557 -24.05 11.85 -22.58
C ALA A 557 -23.21 12.96 -23.23
N ARG A 558 -22.42 12.58 -24.24
CA ARG A 558 -21.64 13.51 -25.06
C ARG A 558 -22.62 14.40 -25.84
N LEU A 559 -22.85 15.61 -25.32
CA LEU A 559 -23.62 16.67 -25.96
C LEU A 559 -22.75 17.32 -27.05
N LYS A 560 -22.69 16.75 -28.26
CA LYS A 560 -22.17 17.46 -29.44
C LYS A 560 -23.26 17.92 -30.41
N ASP A 561 -24.52 17.49 -30.25
CA ASP A 561 -25.59 17.77 -31.24
C ASP A 561 -26.97 18.10 -30.63
N VAL A 562 -27.05 18.70 -29.44
CA VAL A 562 -28.37 19.03 -28.84
C VAL A 562 -28.72 20.49 -29.04
N ALA A 563 -29.71 20.73 -29.90
CA ALA A 563 -30.49 21.96 -29.90
C ALA A 563 -31.01 22.22 -28.47
N CYS A 564 -30.86 23.45 -27.98
CA CYS A 564 -31.28 23.86 -26.64
C CYS A 564 -32.69 23.31 -26.31
N PRO A 565 -32.91 22.62 -25.18
CA PRO A 565 -34.23 22.07 -24.83
C PRO A 565 -35.32 23.15 -24.89
N LYS A 566 -36.50 22.85 -25.44
CA LYS A 566 -37.57 23.84 -25.63
C LYS A 566 -38.07 24.50 -24.34
N ASP A 567 -37.86 23.85 -23.18
CA ASP A 567 -38.23 24.36 -21.85
C ASP A 567 -37.10 25.14 -21.16
N SER A 568 -36.03 25.49 -21.89
CA SER A 568 -34.90 26.21 -21.32
C SER A 568 -35.30 27.62 -20.88
N ARG A 569 -34.80 28.04 -19.71
CA ARG A 569 -35.01 29.37 -19.15
C ARG A 569 -33.70 30.13 -19.12
N ILE A 570 -33.78 31.44 -19.28
CA ILE A 570 -32.65 32.34 -19.07
C ILE A 570 -32.93 33.29 -17.91
N ARG A 571 -31.88 33.56 -17.15
CA ARG A 571 -31.89 34.50 -16.03
C ARG A 571 -31.01 35.68 -16.38
N THR A 572 -31.56 36.88 -16.34
CA THR A 572 -30.76 38.10 -16.49
C THR A 572 -29.80 38.24 -15.31
N ILE A 573 -28.52 38.50 -15.60
CA ILE A 573 -27.47 38.75 -14.62
C ILE A 573 -27.25 40.27 -14.45
N ALA A 574 -27.38 41.00 -15.55
CA ALA A 574 -27.37 42.46 -15.58
C ALA A 574 -28.20 42.98 -16.76
N GLY A 575 -28.94 44.06 -16.52
CA GLY A 575 -29.68 44.78 -17.56
C GLY A 575 -29.56 46.28 -17.36
N TYR A 576 -29.50 47.02 -18.47
CA TYR A 576 -29.51 48.48 -18.46
C TYR A 576 -30.38 49.01 -19.59
N GLY A 577 -31.23 49.98 -19.28
CA GLY A 577 -32.16 50.55 -20.23
C GLY A 577 -32.73 51.88 -19.79
N ASP A 578 -33.00 52.78 -20.75
CA ASP A 578 -33.53 54.13 -20.51
C ASP A 578 -32.77 54.91 -19.41
N GLY A 579 -31.46 54.70 -19.32
CA GLY A 579 -30.59 55.36 -18.34
C GLY A 579 -30.66 54.80 -16.91
N ARG A 580 -31.24 53.60 -16.70
CA ARG A 580 -31.37 52.94 -15.39
C ARG A 580 -30.99 51.46 -15.45
N VAL A 581 -30.52 50.94 -14.31
CA VAL A 581 -30.30 49.49 -14.12
C VAL A 581 -31.65 48.79 -14.02
N ILE A 582 -31.79 47.65 -14.69
CA ILE A 582 -32.99 46.81 -14.70
C ILE A 582 -32.77 45.64 -13.73
N GLU A 583 -33.77 45.33 -12.89
CA GLU A 583 -33.69 44.20 -11.96
C GLU A 583 -33.59 42.86 -12.70
N ASN A 584 -32.91 41.89 -12.09
CA ASN A 584 -32.71 40.57 -12.68
C ASN A 584 -34.01 39.76 -12.63
N PHE A 585 -34.43 39.23 -13.77
CA PHE A 585 -35.63 38.42 -13.93
C PHE A 585 -35.33 37.15 -14.73
N GLU A 586 -36.23 36.17 -14.63
CA GLU A 586 -36.18 34.93 -15.40
C GLU A 586 -37.33 34.83 -16.37
N TYR A 587 -37.07 34.28 -17.56
CA TYR A 587 -38.08 34.07 -18.58
C TYR A 587 -37.77 32.83 -19.44
N ALA A 588 -38.80 32.33 -20.11
CA ALA A 588 -38.68 31.20 -21.02
C ALA A 588 -38.02 31.66 -22.34
N LEU A 589 -37.13 30.84 -22.89
CA LEU A 589 -36.47 31.13 -24.16
C LEU A 589 -37.44 31.05 -25.36
N ALA A 590 -38.44 30.16 -25.29
CA ALA A 590 -39.33 29.87 -26.41
C ALA A 590 -40.05 31.13 -26.92
N HIS A 591 -40.06 31.29 -28.25
CA HIS A 591 -40.73 32.40 -28.95
C HIS A 591 -40.11 33.79 -28.72
N THR A 592 -38.88 33.85 -28.20
CA THR A 592 -38.09 35.08 -28.07
C THR A 592 -36.94 35.10 -29.07
N PRO A 593 -36.40 36.27 -29.44
CA PRO A 593 -35.20 36.36 -30.28
C PRO A 593 -33.98 35.65 -29.67
N CYS A 594 -33.94 35.53 -28.33
CA CYS A 594 -32.89 34.87 -27.59
C CYS A 594 -32.79 33.36 -27.89
N GLU A 595 -33.90 32.71 -28.27
CA GLU A 595 -33.92 31.31 -28.72
C GLU A 595 -32.97 31.06 -29.90
N ASN A 596 -32.89 32.03 -30.82
CA ASN A 596 -32.06 31.92 -32.02
C ASN A 596 -30.59 32.28 -31.78
N VAL A 597 -30.24 32.72 -30.56
CA VAL A 597 -28.89 33.11 -30.15
C VAL A 597 -28.28 32.04 -29.26
N VAL A 598 -29.00 31.59 -28.23
CA VAL A 598 -28.50 30.59 -27.26
C VAL A 598 -28.26 29.25 -27.95
N GLY A 599 -26.99 28.80 -27.98
CA GLY A 599 -26.61 27.54 -28.60
C GLY A 599 -26.51 27.57 -30.14
N GLN A 600 -26.61 28.75 -30.76
CA GLN A 600 -26.40 28.94 -32.20
C GLN A 600 -25.29 30.00 -32.45
N GLN A 601 -25.39 30.77 -33.54
CA GLN A 601 -24.47 31.86 -33.87
C GLN A 601 -25.06 33.22 -33.47
N LEU A 602 -24.24 34.27 -33.55
CA LEU A 602 -24.68 35.65 -33.47
C LEU A 602 -25.89 35.89 -34.41
N ARG A 603 -26.92 36.60 -33.92
CA ARG A 603 -28.10 36.96 -34.72
C ARG A 603 -28.31 38.45 -34.72
N VAL A 604 -28.60 38.98 -35.91
CA VAL A 604 -28.96 40.38 -36.13
C VAL A 604 -30.32 40.45 -36.80
N TYR A 605 -31.21 41.24 -36.21
CA TYR A 605 -32.48 41.63 -36.78
C TYR A 605 -32.49 43.16 -36.87
N PRO A 606 -32.10 43.73 -38.02
CA PRO A 606 -31.86 45.17 -38.14
C PRO A 606 -33.14 46.01 -38.12
N ARG A 607 -34.33 45.40 -38.33
CA ARG A 607 -35.65 46.04 -38.31
C ARG A 607 -36.76 45.00 -38.08
N ASP A 608 -37.96 45.47 -37.81
CA ASP A 608 -39.23 44.72 -37.79
C ASP A 608 -39.24 43.47 -36.88
N ILE A 609 -38.48 43.50 -35.77
CA ILE A 609 -38.37 42.35 -34.85
C ILE A 609 -39.71 41.92 -34.23
N GLN A 610 -40.63 42.87 -34.00
CA GLN A 610 -41.95 42.57 -33.42
C GLN A 610 -42.85 41.75 -34.35
N ASP A 611 -42.67 41.90 -35.66
CA ASP A 611 -43.40 41.11 -36.66
C ASP A 611 -42.86 39.68 -36.74
N LEU A 612 -41.56 39.52 -36.47
CA LEU A 612 -40.88 38.22 -36.44
C LEU A 612 -41.16 37.43 -35.15
N PHE A 613 -41.36 38.11 -34.02
CA PHE A 613 -41.62 37.51 -32.70
C PHE A 613 -42.87 38.10 -32.04
N PRO A 614 -44.08 37.85 -32.59
CA PRO A 614 -45.31 38.49 -32.12
C PRO A 614 -45.81 37.98 -30.75
N LEU A 615 -45.26 36.86 -30.28
CA LEU A 615 -45.58 36.20 -29.01
C LEU A 615 -44.69 36.64 -27.85
N ASP A 616 -43.69 37.49 -28.09
CA ASP A 616 -42.83 38.07 -27.05
C ASP A 616 -43.45 39.37 -26.52
N PRO A 617 -44.07 39.38 -25.32
CA PRO A 617 -44.70 40.56 -24.77
C PRO A 617 -43.68 41.66 -24.43
N ALA A 618 -42.45 41.28 -24.07
CA ALA A 618 -41.44 42.23 -23.64
C ALA A 618 -41.03 43.16 -24.78
N LEU A 619 -40.89 42.65 -26.01
CA LEU A 619 -40.55 43.46 -27.19
C LEU A 619 -41.61 44.51 -27.55
N LYS A 620 -42.89 44.17 -27.36
CA LYS A 620 -44.02 45.07 -27.61
C LYS A 620 -44.13 46.15 -26.54
N ASP A 621 -43.97 45.78 -25.28
CA ASP A 621 -44.08 46.69 -24.14
C ASP A 621 -42.99 47.77 -24.17
N ILE A 622 -41.77 47.43 -24.60
CA ILE A 622 -40.63 48.36 -24.70
C ILE A 622 -40.48 49.04 -26.08
N GLY A 623 -41.29 48.66 -27.06
CA GLY A 623 -41.37 49.28 -28.39
C GLY A 623 -40.14 49.08 -29.27
N VAL A 624 -39.43 47.96 -29.15
CA VAL A 624 -38.17 47.69 -29.86
C VAL A 624 -38.42 47.32 -31.33
N GLN A 625 -37.64 47.88 -32.26
CA GLN A 625 -37.70 47.57 -33.70
C GLN A 625 -36.54 46.72 -34.20
N SER A 626 -35.41 46.66 -33.48
CA SER A 626 -34.23 45.88 -33.89
C SER A 626 -33.55 45.18 -32.71
N TYR A 627 -32.88 44.07 -33.00
CA TYR A 627 -32.20 43.23 -32.01
C TYR A 627 -30.85 42.75 -32.53
N LEU A 628 -29.85 42.71 -31.67
CA LEU A 628 -28.58 42.03 -31.90
C LEU A 628 -28.22 41.20 -30.68
N GLY A 629 -27.98 39.90 -30.86
CA GLY A 629 -27.60 39.02 -29.76
C GLY A 629 -26.41 38.14 -30.10
N VAL A 630 -25.55 37.93 -29.11
CA VAL A 630 -24.32 37.13 -29.19
C VAL A 630 -24.33 36.05 -28.10
N PRO A 631 -24.07 34.77 -28.44
CA PRO A 631 -23.99 33.70 -27.44
C PRO A 631 -22.74 33.81 -26.59
N LEU A 632 -22.85 33.37 -25.34
CA LEU A 632 -21.73 33.15 -24.42
C LEU A 632 -21.44 31.66 -24.36
N PHE A 633 -20.17 31.27 -24.50
CA PHE A 633 -19.73 29.87 -24.49
C PHE A 633 -18.64 29.64 -23.45
N ASN A 634 -18.66 28.50 -22.77
CA ASN A 634 -17.55 28.10 -21.90
C ASN A 634 -16.34 27.60 -22.73
N SER A 635 -15.24 27.31 -22.04
CA SER A 635 -14.03 26.72 -22.63
C SER A 635 -14.24 25.40 -23.39
N GLU A 636 -15.34 24.69 -23.13
CA GLU A 636 -15.73 23.44 -23.79
C GLU A 636 -16.77 23.64 -24.91
N ASN A 637 -17.02 24.89 -25.31
CA ASN A 637 -17.96 25.28 -26.36
C ASN A 637 -19.44 24.96 -26.05
N ARG A 638 -19.81 24.91 -24.76
CA ARG A 638 -21.21 24.79 -24.29
C ARG A 638 -21.81 26.17 -24.03
N PRO A 639 -23.09 26.41 -24.35
CA PRO A 639 -23.73 27.70 -24.14
C PRO A 639 -23.87 28.00 -22.64
N LEU A 640 -23.29 29.12 -22.20
CA LEU A 640 -23.42 29.66 -20.84
C LEU A 640 -24.56 30.66 -20.70
N GLY A 641 -24.92 31.34 -21.77
CA GLY A 641 -25.80 32.51 -21.75
C GLY A 641 -25.74 33.32 -23.04
N LEU A 642 -26.09 34.61 -22.97
CA LEU A 642 -26.06 35.54 -24.10
C LEU A 642 -25.85 36.99 -23.66
N ILE A 643 -25.42 37.82 -24.61
CA ILE A 643 -25.53 39.29 -24.55
C ILE A 643 -26.54 39.71 -25.63
N ALA A 644 -27.50 40.57 -25.27
CA ALA A 644 -28.50 41.10 -26.18
C ALA A 644 -28.53 42.63 -26.11
N VAL A 645 -28.63 43.27 -27.28
CA VAL A 645 -28.82 44.71 -27.42
C VAL A 645 -30.07 44.97 -28.26
N LEU A 646 -30.90 45.90 -27.82
CA LEU A 646 -32.20 46.17 -28.43
C LEU A 646 -32.40 47.66 -28.66
N SER A 647 -32.92 48.04 -29.83
CA SER A 647 -33.20 49.45 -30.19
C SER A 647 -34.63 49.67 -30.65
N ARG A 648 -35.15 50.88 -30.41
CA ARG A 648 -36.44 51.32 -31.00
C ARG A 648 -36.30 51.79 -32.45
N LYS A 649 -35.08 51.87 -32.99
CA LYS A 649 -34.79 52.29 -34.36
C LYS A 649 -34.14 51.16 -35.15
N PRO A 650 -34.19 51.18 -36.50
CA PRO A 650 -33.43 50.24 -37.30
C PRO A 650 -31.91 50.41 -37.15
N LEU A 651 -31.15 49.32 -37.23
CA LEU A 651 -29.68 49.31 -37.22
C LEU A 651 -29.13 49.40 -38.65
N TYR A 652 -28.26 50.38 -38.92
CA TYR A 652 -27.72 50.65 -40.27
C TYR A 652 -26.22 50.34 -40.44
N ASP A 653 -25.48 50.14 -39.35
CA ASP A 653 -24.06 49.75 -39.35
C ASP A 653 -23.85 48.60 -38.34
N THR A 654 -24.16 47.37 -38.77
CA THR A 654 -24.16 46.20 -37.89
C THR A 654 -22.77 45.61 -37.72
N GLN A 655 -21.85 45.82 -38.67
CA GLN A 655 -20.54 45.18 -38.69
C GLN A 655 -19.67 45.63 -37.49
N LEU A 656 -19.64 46.92 -37.20
CA LEU A 656 -18.93 47.44 -36.03
C LEU A 656 -19.56 46.96 -34.71
N MET A 657 -20.89 46.86 -34.66
CA MET A 657 -21.62 46.40 -33.48
C MET A 657 -21.38 44.91 -33.20
N GLU A 658 -21.35 44.08 -34.26
CA GLU A 658 -21.03 42.66 -34.19
C GLU A 658 -19.61 42.42 -33.67
N GLU A 659 -18.62 43.16 -34.17
CA GLU A 659 -17.23 43.07 -33.73
C GLU A 659 -17.09 43.44 -32.25
N ILE A 660 -17.72 44.55 -31.82
CA ILE A 660 -17.70 45.00 -30.42
C ILE A 660 -18.34 43.95 -29.51
N LEU A 661 -19.55 43.48 -29.82
CA LEU A 661 -20.27 42.53 -28.97
C LEU A 661 -19.58 41.16 -28.93
N THR A 662 -18.95 40.72 -30.02
CA THR A 662 -18.18 39.46 -30.04
C THR A 662 -16.95 39.54 -29.12
N ILE A 663 -16.23 40.66 -29.12
CA ILE A 663 -15.09 40.87 -28.21
C ILE A 663 -15.55 40.81 -26.75
N PHE A 664 -16.64 41.51 -26.42
CA PHE A 664 -17.17 41.51 -25.06
C PHE A 664 -17.82 40.19 -24.65
N ALA A 665 -18.36 39.41 -25.60
CA ALA A 665 -18.90 38.08 -25.35
C ALA A 665 -17.82 37.12 -24.82
N VAL A 666 -16.59 37.17 -25.36
CA VAL A 666 -15.47 36.36 -24.83
C VAL A 666 -15.18 36.73 -23.38
N ARG A 667 -15.11 38.04 -23.07
CA ARG A 667 -14.80 38.51 -21.72
C ARG A 667 -15.91 38.17 -20.71
N ALA A 668 -17.17 38.38 -21.09
CA ALA A 668 -18.33 38.03 -20.28
C ALA A 668 -18.42 36.52 -20.06
N SER A 669 -18.06 35.70 -21.06
CA SER A 669 -18.00 34.25 -20.93
C SER A 669 -16.97 33.81 -19.90
N SER A 670 -15.75 34.38 -19.93
CA SER A 670 -14.71 34.06 -18.95
C SER A 670 -15.09 34.45 -17.52
N GLU A 671 -15.69 35.62 -17.30
CA GLU A 671 -16.10 36.03 -15.95
C GLU A 671 -17.27 35.19 -15.43
N LEU A 672 -18.20 34.80 -16.30
CA LEU A 672 -19.31 33.91 -15.94
C LEU A 672 -18.85 32.48 -15.61
N GLU A 673 -17.88 31.96 -16.36
CA GLU A 673 -17.23 30.67 -16.09
C GLU A 673 -16.47 30.69 -14.76
N ARG A 674 -15.77 31.81 -14.46
CA ARG A 674 -15.06 32.01 -13.18
C ARG A 674 -16.01 31.94 -11.99
N GLN A 675 -17.14 32.67 -12.03
CA GLN A 675 -18.13 32.64 -10.95
C GLN A 675 -18.72 31.25 -10.72
N LYS A 676 -19.02 30.51 -11.80
CA LYS A 676 -19.56 29.14 -11.70
C LYS A 676 -18.53 28.17 -11.08
N ALA A 677 -17.26 28.27 -11.47
CA ALA A 677 -16.18 27.44 -10.91
C ALA A 677 -15.94 27.73 -9.41
N GLU A 678 -15.93 29.01 -9.03
CA GLU A 678 -15.74 29.45 -7.64
C GLU A 678 -16.86 28.94 -6.72
N ALA A 679 -18.13 29.05 -7.17
CA ALA A 679 -19.28 28.53 -6.43
C ALA A 679 -19.22 26.99 -6.24
N GLN A 680 -18.76 26.25 -7.26
CA GLN A 680 -18.61 24.80 -7.19
C GLN A 680 -17.50 24.38 -6.21
N LEU A 681 -16.36 25.07 -6.25
CA LEU A 681 -15.23 24.82 -5.34
C LEU A 681 -15.61 25.09 -3.88
N HIS A 682 -16.28 26.22 -3.61
CA HIS A 682 -16.79 26.53 -2.27
C HIS A 682 -17.74 25.45 -1.74
N ARG A 683 -18.63 24.93 -2.60
CA ARG A 683 -19.55 23.84 -2.23
C ARG A 683 -18.81 22.53 -1.91
N GLN A 684 -17.76 22.20 -2.65
CA GLN A 684 -16.92 21.03 -2.36
C GLN A 684 -16.14 21.20 -1.05
N ASN A 685 -15.50 22.34 -0.83
CA ASN A 685 -14.66 22.55 0.35
C ASN A 685 -15.48 22.50 1.66
N ARG A 686 -16.68 23.10 1.65
CA ARG A 686 -17.62 23.04 2.78
C ARG A 686 -18.04 21.61 3.13
N ARG A 687 -18.21 20.74 2.13
CA ARG A 687 -18.55 19.32 2.34
C ARG A 687 -17.38 18.54 2.97
N SER A 688 -16.16 18.76 2.50
CA SER A 688 -14.96 18.11 3.05
C SER A 688 -14.68 18.49 4.50
N GLN A 689 -14.93 19.76 4.87
CA GLN A 689 -14.77 20.24 6.25
C GLN A 689 -15.75 19.55 7.21
N LEU A 690 -17.05 19.50 6.85
CA LEU A 690 -18.07 18.84 7.68
C LEU A 690 -17.77 17.36 7.90
N PHE A 691 -17.28 16.65 6.88
CA PHE A 691 -16.85 15.25 7.02
C PHE A 691 -15.72 15.08 8.04
N ALA A 692 -14.68 15.91 7.96
CA ALA A 692 -13.52 15.81 8.85
C ALA A 692 -13.89 16.06 10.32
N GLU A 693 -14.78 17.04 10.58
CA GLU A 693 -15.26 17.35 11.92
C GLU A 693 -16.04 16.17 12.54
N ILE A 694 -16.95 15.55 11.78
CA ILE A 694 -17.75 14.41 12.24
C ILE A 694 -16.86 13.18 12.48
N ALA A 695 -15.96 12.88 11.56
CA ALA A 695 -15.01 11.76 11.71
C ALA A 695 -14.13 11.92 12.96
N LEU A 696 -13.69 13.14 13.27
CA LEU A 696 -12.93 13.44 14.49
C LEU A 696 -13.75 13.24 15.76
N LYS A 697 -15.02 13.67 15.79
CA LYS A 697 -15.90 13.42 16.95
C LYS A 697 -16.07 11.92 17.21
N ILE A 698 -16.33 11.13 16.16
CA ILE A 698 -16.50 9.67 16.26
C ILE A 698 -15.24 9.00 16.82
N ARG A 699 -14.04 9.40 16.35
CA ARG A 699 -12.76 8.80 16.78
C ARG A 699 -12.26 9.25 18.16
N ARG A 700 -12.82 10.31 18.75
CA ARG A 700 -12.37 10.84 20.05
C ARG A 700 -12.82 9.98 21.22
N SER A 701 -13.98 9.35 21.13
CA SER A 701 -14.46 8.45 22.19
C SER A 701 -13.82 7.08 22.07
N LEU A 702 -13.51 6.48 23.21
CA LEU A 702 -13.04 5.10 23.34
C LEU A 702 -14.15 4.17 23.83
N GLN A 703 -15.32 4.72 24.19
CA GLN A 703 -16.46 3.96 24.68
C GLN A 703 -17.40 3.59 23.54
N LEU A 704 -17.66 2.29 23.40
CA LEU A 704 -18.51 1.74 22.35
C LEU A 704 -19.88 2.44 22.25
N ASP A 705 -20.55 2.65 23.39
CA ASP A 705 -21.90 3.23 23.41
C ASP A 705 -21.94 4.67 22.90
N GLU A 706 -20.94 5.47 23.28
CA GLU A 706 -20.82 6.89 22.89
C GLU A 706 -20.46 7.02 21.40
N ILE A 707 -19.58 6.16 20.88
CA ILE A 707 -19.25 6.09 19.44
C ILE A 707 -20.52 5.83 18.62
N LEU A 708 -21.30 4.83 19.00
CA LEU A 708 -22.51 4.44 18.28
C LEU A 708 -23.62 5.51 18.38
N GLN A 709 -23.81 6.11 19.56
CA GLN A 709 -24.80 7.18 19.75
C GLN A 709 -24.43 8.45 18.97
N THR A 710 -23.16 8.84 19.00
CA THR A 710 -22.66 10.00 18.25
C THR A 710 -22.85 9.78 16.75
N THR A 711 -22.55 8.57 16.27
CA THR A 711 -22.71 8.20 14.86
C THR A 711 -24.15 8.39 14.37
N VAL A 712 -25.14 7.81 15.06
CA VAL A 712 -26.55 7.93 14.61
C VAL A 712 -27.03 9.39 14.63
N THR A 713 -26.57 10.17 15.61
CA THR A 713 -26.98 11.58 15.78
C THR A 713 -26.39 12.47 14.69
N GLU A 714 -25.08 12.38 14.44
CA GLU A 714 -24.39 13.21 13.45
C GLU A 714 -24.82 12.84 12.03
N VAL A 715 -25.02 11.54 11.73
CA VAL A 715 -25.53 11.09 10.42
C VAL A 715 -26.96 11.58 10.18
N GLN A 716 -27.83 11.55 11.20
CA GLN A 716 -29.20 12.06 11.10
C GLN A 716 -29.21 13.55 10.76
N GLN A 717 -28.41 14.35 11.47
CA GLN A 717 -28.31 15.79 11.25
C GLN A 717 -27.69 16.13 9.89
N LEU A 718 -26.62 15.43 9.50
CA LEU A 718 -25.88 15.70 8.26
C LEU A 718 -26.70 15.41 7.01
N LEU A 719 -27.45 14.30 7.00
CA LEU A 719 -28.29 13.90 5.87
C LEU A 719 -29.69 14.52 5.93
N GLY A 720 -30.03 15.24 7.00
CA GLY A 720 -31.40 15.70 7.24
C GLY A 720 -32.40 14.54 7.20
N ALA A 721 -31.98 13.37 7.68
CA ALA A 721 -32.80 12.17 7.67
C ALA A 721 -33.71 12.14 8.89
N GLU A 722 -34.83 11.42 8.78
CA GLU A 722 -35.84 11.38 9.84
C GLU A 722 -35.52 10.31 10.88
N ARG A 723 -34.89 9.21 10.46
CA ARG A 723 -34.42 8.15 11.35
C ARG A 723 -33.10 7.55 10.86
N VAL A 724 -32.16 7.37 11.77
CA VAL A 724 -30.89 6.66 11.54
C VAL A 724 -30.71 5.63 12.65
N LEU A 725 -30.33 4.41 12.29
CA LEU A 725 -30.14 3.34 13.25
C LEU A 725 -28.93 2.46 12.90
N ILE A 726 -28.32 1.88 13.91
CA ILE A 726 -27.21 0.93 13.75
C ILE A 726 -27.71 -0.47 14.12
N LEU A 727 -27.57 -1.38 13.17
CA LEU A 727 -27.90 -2.79 13.32
C LEU A 727 -26.62 -3.59 13.59
N ARG A 728 -26.64 -4.47 14.59
CA ARG A 728 -25.59 -5.47 14.85
C ARG A 728 -26.07 -6.86 14.48
N LEU A 729 -25.19 -7.61 13.82
CA LEU A 729 -25.39 -9.02 13.56
C LEU A 729 -24.84 -9.82 14.74
N GLU A 730 -25.70 -10.56 15.45
CA GLU A 730 -25.26 -11.41 16.58
C GLU A 730 -25.00 -12.86 16.13
N SER A 731 -25.81 -13.39 15.22
CA SER A 731 -25.65 -14.72 14.61
C SER A 731 -26.35 -14.79 13.23
N VAL A 732 -26.25 -15.93 12.52
CA VAL A 732 -26.92 -16.09 11.22
C VAL A 732 -28.44 -15.94 11.38
N GLY A 733 -28.99 -14.84 10.86
CA GLY A 733 -30.42 -14.55 10.93
C GLY A 733 -30.85 -13.59 12.05
N VAL A 734 -30.02 -13.34 13.07
CA VAL A 734 -30.39 -12.50 14.21
C VAL A 734 -29.73 -11.12 14.09
N VAL A 735 -30.57 -10.11 13.84
CA VAL A 735 -30.16 -8.71 13.74
C VAL A 735 -30.82 -7.90 14.86
N ARG A 736 -30.02 -7.11 15.56
CA ARG A 736 -30.47 -6.28 16.68
C ARG A 736 -30.14 -4.81 16.44
N VAL A 737 -31.11 -3.93 16.70
CA VAL A 737 -30.85 -2.48 16.76
C VAL A 737 -30.05 -2.18 18.02
N VAL A 738 -28.86 -1.61 17.86
CA VAL A 738 -27.99 -1.24 18.99
C VAL A 738 -28.22 0.21 19.39
N LYS A 739 -28.39 1.11 18.42
CA LYS A 739 -28.64 2.54 18.63
C LYS A 739 -29.56 3.10 17.54
N GLU A 740 -30.32 4.13 17.90
CA GLU A 740 -31.26 4.83 17.04
C GLU A 740 -31.24 6.34 17.36
N ALA A 741 -31.33 7.16 16.32
CA ALA A 741 -31.68 8.57 16.37
C ALA A 741 -32.91 8.77 15.47
N VAL A 742 -34.01 9.24 16.05
CA VAL A 742 -35.31 9.41 15.37
C VAL A 742 -35.90 10.76 15.73
N GLN A 743 -36.54 11.43 14.76
CA GLN A 743 -37.28 12.65 15.07
C GLN A 743 -38.56 12.31 15.86
N PRO A 744 -39.04 13.18 16.76
CA PRO A 744 -40.15 12.87 17.68
C PRO A 744 -41.48 12.47 17.02
N GLU A 745 -41.66 12.83 15.75
CA GLU A 745 -42.90 12.59 14.98
C GLU A 745 -43.02 11.15 14.46
N TRP A 746 -41.92 10.38 14.48
CA TRP A 746 -41.86 9.03 13.89
C TRP A 746 -41.69 7.95 14.96
N LEU A 747 -42.20 6.75 14.66
CA LEU A 747 -42.11 5.61 15.58
C LEU A 747 -40.65 5.19 15.82
N SER A 748 -40.28 4.96 17.09
CA SER A 748 -38.98 4.35 17.43
C SER A 748 -38.99 2.84 17.14
N VAL A 749 -37.95 2.37 16.46
CA VAL A 749 -37.74 0.96 16.16
C VAL A 749 -37.10 0.23 17.35
N ILE A 750 -36.22 0.89 18.12
CA ILE A 750 -35.52 0.25 19.24
C ILE A 750 -36.46 -0.07 20.41
N GLU A 751 -37.48 0.77 20.67
CA GLU A 751 -38.42 0.60 21.79
C GLU A 751 -39.41 -0.55 21.59
N ARG A 752 -39.75 -0.87 20.34
CA ARG A 752 -40.74 -1.91 20.00
C ARG A 752 -40.13 -3.30 19.76
N GLY A 753 -38.81 -3.36 19.60
CA GLY A 753 -38.08 -4.60 19.34
C GLY A 753 -38.22 -5.06 17.88
N LEU A 754 -37.13 -5.61 17.33
CA LEU A 754 -37.08 -6.11 15.96
C LEU A 754 -37.08 -7.65 16.01
N THR A 755 -38.18 -8.28 15.61
CA THR A 755 -38.25 -9.71 15.33
C THR A 755 -38.33 -9.89 13.82
N ASP A 756 -37.20 -10.23 13.20
CA ASP A 756 -37.08 -10.25 11.75
C ASP A 756 -37.03 -11.70 11.23
N ASP A 757 -38.18 -12.22 10.80
CA ASP A 757 -38.28 -13.49 10.06
C ASP A 757 -37.97 -13.33 8.55
N CYS A 758 -37.68 -12.10 8.10
CA CYS A 758 -37.61 -11.73 6.67
C CYS A 758 -36.22 -11.51 6.10
N LEU A 759 -35.19 -11.41 6.94
CA LEU A 759 -33.79 -11.31 6.49
C LEU A 759 -33.26 -12.68 6.04
N SER A 760 -33.53 -13.06 4.79
CA SER A 760 -32.99 -14.30 4.24
C SER A 760 -31.44 -14.32 4.30
N PRO A 761 -30.80 -15.49 4.52
CA PRO A 761 -29.33 -15.63 4.51
C PRO A 761 -28.67 -15.13 3.22
N GLU A 762 -29.43 -15.07 2.12
CA GLU A 762 -28.96 -14.62 0.82
C GLU A 762 -28.72 -13.09 0.76
N TYR A 763 -29.54 -12.30 1.45
CA TYR A 763 -29.33 -10.86 1.59
C TYR A 763 -28.11 -10.56 2.47
N GLN A 764 -27.90 -11.32 3.56
CA GLN A 764 -26.72 -11.18 4.42
C GLN A 764 -25.41 -11.46 3.66
N LYS A 765 -25.41 -12.44 2.74
CA LYS A 765 -24.24 -12.71 1.87
C LYS A 765 -23.89 -11.51 0.98
N LYS A 766 -24.89 -10.78 0.48
CA LYS A 766 -24.67 -9.57 -0.33
C LYS A 766 -24.07 -8.42 0.48
N TYR A 767 -24.50 -8.24 1.73
CA TYR A 767 -23.91 -7.22 2.62
C TYR A 767 -22.49 -7.57 3.08
N ARG A 768 -22.18 -8.86 3.30
CA ARG A 768 -20.80 -9.33 3.56
C ARG A 768 -19.84 -9.06 2.40
N GLN A 769 -20.35 -8.91 1.18
CA GLN A 769 -19.57 -8.52 0.00
C GLN A 769 -19.41 -7.00 -0.15
N GLY A 770 -19.77 -6.21 0.87
CA GLY A 770 -19.67 -4.74 0.84
C GLY A 770 -20.76 -4.04 0.02
N ARG A 771 -21.84 -4.75 -0.35
CA ARG A 771 -22.89 -4.18 -1.20
C ARG A 771 -23.72 -3.14 -0.44
N ILE A 772 -23.76 -1.92 -0.98
CA ILE A 772 -24.67 -0.86 -0.58
C ILE A 772 -26.07 -1.17 -1.13
N TYR A 773 -27.11 -0.98 -0.31
CA TYR A 773 -28.49 -1.22 -0.71
C TYR A 773 -29.35 0.02 -0.49
N SER A 774 -30.03 0.45 -1.55
CA SER A 774 -30.87 1.65 -1.58
C SER A 774 -32.25 1.27 -2.10
N ILE A 775 -33.29 1.70 -1.39
CA ILE A 775 -34.69 1.63 -1.77
C ILE A 775 -35.20 3.08 -1.84
N PRO A 776 -35.28 3.68 -3.05
CA PRO A 776 -35.74 5.05 -3.21
C PRO A 776 -37.24 5.23 -2.88
N ASP A 777 -38.04 4.21 -3.19
CA ASP A 777 -39.47 4.20 -2.92
C ASP A 777 -39.94 2.78 -2.57
N VAL A 778 -40.33 2.59 -1.32
CA VAL A 778 -40.81 1.30 -0.79
C VAL A 778 -42.10 0.85 -1.48
N ASP A 779 -42.99 1.77 -1.85
CA ASP A 779 -44.30 1.43 -2.41
C ASP A 779 -44.22 1.05 -3.91
N ASN A 780 -43.17 1.48 -4.62
CA ASN A 780 -42.96 1.23 -6.06
C ASN A 780 -41.80 0.27 -6.38
N SER A 781 -41.20 -0.37 -5.38
CA SER A 781 -40.05 -1.26 -5.56
C SER A 781 -40.43 -2.70 -5.87
N HIS A 782 -40.02 -3.20 -7.04
CA HIS A 782 -40.37 -4.55 -7.53
C HIS A 782 -39.36 -5.65 -7.17
N ASN A 783 -38.20 -5.29 -6.61
CA ASN A 783 -37.09 -6.20 -6.29
C ASN A 783 -36.85 -6.37 -4.76
N VAL A 784 -37.87 -6.09 -3.96
CA VAL A 784 -37.84 -6.18 -2.49
C VAL A 784 -38.85 -7.24 -2.07
N PRO A 785 -38.53 -8.16 -1.14
CA PRO A 785 -39.49 -9.16 -0.66
C PRO A 785 -40.71 -8.49 -0.02
N ASP A 786 -41.92 -8.99 -0.31
CA ASP A 786 -43.18 -8.43 0.21
C ASP A 786 -43.19 -8.31 1.74
N CYS A 787 -42.62 -9.31 2.42
CA CYS A 787 -42.57 -9.32 3.87
C CYS A 787 -41.65 -8.21 4.45
N LEU A 788 -40.62 -7.78 3.70
CA LEU A 788 -39.82 -6.62 4.06
C LEU A 788 -40.55 -5.31 3.77
N ILE A 789 -41.36 -5.24 2.70
CA ILE A 789 -42.19 -4.07 2.38
C ILE A 789 -43.23 -3.83 3.49
N ASP A 790 -43.91 -4.89 3.93
CA ASP A 790 -44.93 -4.80 5.01
C ASP A 790 -44.30 -4.34 6.33
N PHE A 791 -43.12 -4.87 6.67
CA PHE A 791 -42.34 -4.40 7.82
C PHE A 791 -41.97 -2.91 7.70
N LEU A 792 -41.47 -2.48 6.54
CA LEU A 792 -41.10 -1.07 6.33
C LEU A 792 -42.31 -0.14 6.44
N ARG A 793 -43.49 -0.56 5.99
CA ARG A 793 -44.74 0.18 6.13
C ARG A 793 -45.21 0.30 7.58
N GLU A 794 -45.08 -0.76 8.38
CA GLU A 794 -45.41 -0.74 9.81
C GLU A 794 -44.66 0.37 10.55
N TYR A 795 -43.38 0.57 10.20
CA TYR A 795 -42.52 1.61 10.78
C TYR A 795 -42.49 2.93 9.99
N GLN A 796 -43.46 3.13 9.10
CA GLN A 796 -43.68 4.33 8.30
C GLN A 796 -42.52 4.71 7.38
N VAL A 797 -41.72 3.73 6.93
CA VAL A 797 -40.56 3.98 6.05
C VAL A 797 -41.02 4.07 4.59
N LYS A 798 -40.68 5.17 3.92
CA LYS A 798 -40.92 5.40 2.48
C LYS A 798 -39.67 5.19 1.64
N SER A 799 -38.49 5.43 2.21
CA SER A 799 -37.20 5.16 1.56
C SER A 799 -36.17 4.68 2.57
N LYS A 800 -35.26 3.83 2.12
CA LYS A 800 -34.27 3.18 2.97
C LYS A 800 -32.90 3.12 2.30
N LEU A 801 -31.85 3.48 3.03
CA LEU A 801 -30.45 3.31 2.63
C LEU A 801 -29.73 2.47 3.68
N VAL A 802 -28.95 1.49 3.24
CA VAL A 802 -28.20 0.56 4.09
C VAL A 802 -26.74 0.53 3.67
N ILE A 803 -25.85 0.82 4.62
CA ILE A 803 -24.40 0.80 4.45
C ILE A 803 -23.77 -0.19 5.45
N PRO A 804 -22.91 -1.13 5.00
CA PRO A 804 -22.22 -2.06 5.89
C PRO A 804 -21.12 -1.38 6.71
N VAL A 805 -20.97 -1.79 7.97
CA VAL A 805 -19.84 -1.41 8.84
C VAL A 805 -18.91 -2.62 8.95
N LEU A 806 -17.69 -2.48 8.45
CA LEU A 806 -16.69 -3.55 8.42
C LEU A 806 -15.64 -3.37 9.52
N LEU A 807 -15.27 -4.47 10.16
CA LEU A 807 -14.23 -4.56 11.17
C LEU A 807 -13.20 -5.59 10.71
N GLN A 808 -11.98 -5.16 10.35
CA GLN A 808 -10.93 -6.05 9.80
C GLN A 808 -11.44 -6.95 8.66
N GLU A 809 -12.17 -6.35 7.70
CA GLU A 809 -12.81 -7.03 6.56
C GLU A 809 -14.00 -7.96 6.90
N GLU A 810 -14.37 -8.09 8.17
CA GLU A 810 -15.60 -8.79 8.58
C GLU A 810 -16.78 -7.83 8.78
N LEU A 811 -17.99 -8.26 8.39
CA LEU A 811 -19.21 -7.48 8.58
C LEU A 811 -19.60 -7.45 10.07
N TRP A 812 -19.41 -6.31 10.73
CA TRP A 812 -19.80 -6.11 12.12
C TRP A 812 -21.27 -5.73 12.27
N GLY A 813 -21.77 -4.89 11.37
CA GLY A 813 -23.12 -4.34 11.43
C GLY A 813 -23.48 -3.50 10.22
N MET A 814 -24.57 -2.73 10.32
CA MET A 814 -25.04 -1.85 9.25
C MET A 814 -25.52 -0.52 9.83
N ILE A 815 -25.23 0.57 9.13
CA ILE A 815 -25.90 1.86 9.34
C ILE A 815 -27.08 1.92 8.37
N VAL A 816 -28.26 2.19 8.92
CA VAL A 816 -29.51 2.26 8.16
C VAL A 816 -30.10 3.64 8.33
N VAL A 817 -30.45 4.27 7.20
CA VAL A 817 -31.09 5.58 7.14
C VAL A 817 -32.47 5.44 6.52
N HIS A 818 -33.47 6.01 7.16
CA HIS A 818 -34.85 6.02 6.67
C HIS A 818 -35.35 7.45 6.42
N GLN A 819 -36.10 7.58 5.33
CA GLN A 819 -37.03 8.68 5.09
C GLN A 819 -38.45 8.13 5.24
N CYS A 820 -39.26 8.77 6.07
CA CYS A 820 -40.60 8.35 6.47
C CYS A 820 -41.71 9.24 5.89
N SER A 821 -41.44 10.53 5.67
CA SER A 821 -42.43 11.47 5.11
C SER A 821 -42.74 11.27 3.63
N GLN A 822 -41.73 10.99 2.81
CA GLN A 822 -41.85 10.89 1.36
C GLN A 822 -40.78 9.96 0.76
N ALA A 823 -41.01 9.55 -0.49
CA ALA A 823 -39.99 8.89 -1.29
C ALA A 823 -38.80 9.83 -1.53
N ARG A 824 -37.58 9.29 -1.43
CA ARG A 824 -36.31 10.01 -1.53
C ARG A 824 -35.35 9.22 -2.39
N GLU A 825 -34.97 9.82 -3.51
CA GLU A 825 -33.83 9.37 -4.31
C GLU A 825 -32.53 9.72 -3.58
N TRP A 826 -31.74 8.70 -3.26
CA TRP A 826 -30.45 8.86 -2.60
C TRP A 826 -29.39 9.24 -3.63
N SER A 827 -28.79 10.41 -3.47
CA SER A 827 -27.74 10.88 -4.37
C SER A 827 -26.44 10.09 -4.16
N ALA A 828 -25.62 9.97 -5.22
CA ALA A 828 -24.30 9.33 -5.15
C ALA A 828 -23.42 9.94 -4.04
N PHE A 829 -23.53 11.25 -3.83
CA PHE A 829 -22.81 11.94 -2.76
C PHE A 829 -23.21 11.47 -1.35
N GLU A 830 -24.50 11.25 -1.09
CA GLU A 830 -24.98 10.79 0.22
C GLU A 830 -24.54 9.36 0.50
N ILE A 831 -24.53 8.53 -0.54
CA ILE A 831 -24.03 7.15 -0.48
C ILE A 831 -22.54 7.13 -0.15
N ASP A 832 -21.72 7.83 -0.94
CA ASP A 832 -20.26 7.90 -0.77
C ASP A 832 -19.89 8.46 0.61
N LEU A 833 -20.60 9.50 1.07
CA LEU A 833 -20.38 10.12 2.38
C LEU A 833 -20.67 9.14 3.52
N LEU A 834 -21.79 8.42 3.44
CA LEU A 834 -22.20 7.48 4.48
C LEU A 834 -21.30 6.24 4.49
N GLU A 835 -20.84 5.77 3.34
CA GLU A 835 -19.83 4.72 3.22
C GLU A 835 -18.51 5.12 3.89
N GLN A 836 -18.03 6.34 3.63
CA GLN A 836 -16.82 6.84 4.28
C GLN A 836 -16.99 6.92 5.80
N LEU A 837 -18.14 7.40 6.29
CA LEU A 837 -18.43 7.44 7.73
C LEU A 837 -18.53 6.03 8.34
N ALA A 838 -19.15 5.07 7.66
CA ALA A 838 -19.22 3.68 8.12
C ALA A 838 -17.82 3.07 8.30
N ASN A 839 -16.90 3.35 7.38
CA ASN A 839 -15.50 2.95 7.50
C ASN A 839 -14.81 3.59 8.72
N GLN A 840 -15.08 4.87 9.00
CA GLN A 840 -14.56 5.55 10.20
C GLN A 840 -15.06 4.91 11.49
N VAL A 841 -16.34 4.55 11.51
CA VAL A 841 -16.97 3.87 12.64
C VAL A 841 -16.33 2.49 12.84
N GLY A 842 -16.14 1.72 11.77
CA GLY A 842 -15.44 0.42 11.82
C GLY A 842 -14.05 0.51 12.47
N ILE A 843 -13.28 1.54 12.12
CA ILE A 843 -11.95 1.80 12.72
C ILE A 843 -12.07 2.13 14.21
N ALA A 844 -12.98 3.04 14.60
CA ALA A 844 -13.18 3.43 15.99
C ALA A 844 -13.65 2.24 16.85
N LEU A 845 -14.49 1.37 16.29
CA LEU A 845 -14.94 0.13 16.93
C LEU A 845 -13.78 -0.86 17.17
N ALA A 846 -12.86 -1.00 16.21
CA ALA A 846 -11.66 -1.85 16.37
C ALA A 846 -10.78 -1.37 17.53
N GLN A 847 -10.60 -0.05 17.61
CA GLN A 847 -9.82 0.58 18.66
C GLN A 847 -10.43 0.34 20.05
N SER A 848 -11.74 0.55 20.19
CA SER A 848 -12.47 0.32 21.43
C SER A 848 -12.39 -1.15 21.89
N GLN A 849 -12.63 -2.12 20.98
CA GLN A 849 -12.55 -3.56 21.32
C GLN A 849 -11.15 -4.03 21.71
N SER A 850 -10.11 -3.52 21.04
CA SER A 850 -8.72 -3.86 21.36
C SER A 850 -8.34 -3.40 22.79
N GLN A 851 -8.81 -2.21 23.18
CA GLN A 851 -8.54 -1.64 24.49
C GLN A 851 -9.29 -2.37 25.62
N GLU A 852 -10.55 -2.74 25.42
CA GLU A 852 -11.31 -3.55 26.40
C GLU A 852 -10.68 -4.93 26.60
N ARG A 853 -10.24 -5.59 25.51
CA ARG A 853 -9.51 -6.87 25.60
C ARG A 853 -8.20 -6.73 26.37
N PHE A 854 -7.42 -5.68 26.11
CA PHE A 854 -6.17 -5.43 26.83
C PHE A 854 -6.40 -5.19 28.32
N ARG A 855 -7.42 -4.40 28.69
CA ARG A 855 -7.79 -4.15 30.08
C ARG A 855 -8.22 -5.44 30.80
N SER A 856 -9.04 -6.27 30.14
CA SER A 856 -9.46 -7.57 30.68
C SER A 856 -8.30 -8.55 30.87
N LEU A 857 -7.27 -8.51 30.01
CA LEU A 857 -6.07 -9.35 30.18
C LEU A 857 -5.25 -8.96 31.40
N ILE A 858 -5.15 -7.66 31.70
CA ILE A 858 -4.44 -7.15 32.88
C ILE A 858 -5.22 -7.43 34.16
N GLU A 859 -6.55 -7.25 34.14
CA GLU A 859 -7.41 -7.47 35.32
C GLU A 859 -7.53 -8.96 35.71
N ASN A 860 -7.29 -9.89 34.78
CA ASN A 860 -7.30 -11.34 35.02
C ASN A 860 -5.89 -11.98 35.11
N ALA A 861 -4.82 -11.19 35.08
CA ALA A 861 -3.46 -11.73 35.21
C ALA A 861 -3.24 -12.29 36.63
N SER A 862 -2.73 -13.52 36.71
CA SER A 862 -2.37 -14.17 37.99
C SER A 862 -1.17 -13.53 38.67
N ASP A 863 -0.32 -12.86 37.89
CA ASP A 863 0.89 -12.23 38.37
C ASP A 863 0.61 -10.77 38.78
N LEU A 864 1.36 -10.25 39.75
CA LEU A 864 1.18 -8.90 40.25
C LEU A 864 1.95 -7.92 39.35
N ILE A 865 1.26 -6.99 38.70
CA ILE A 865 1.89 -5.99 37.81
C ILE A 865 1.91 -4.62 38.51
N THR A 866 3.06 -3.97 38.54
CA THR A 866 3.23 -2.57 39.00
C THR A 866 4.02 -1.73 37.99
N LEU A 867 3.71 -0.44 37.93
CA LEU A 867 4.50 0.55 37.20
C LEU A 867 5.17 1.50 38.19
N LEU A 868 6.47 1.65 38.06
CA LEU A 868 7.29 2.54 38.88
C LEU A 868 7.74 3.75 38.04
N ASP A 869 7.71 4.96 38.60
CA ASP A 869 8.37 6.13 37.99
C ASP A 869 9.90 6.05 38.11
N THR A 870 10.63 7.02 37.56
CA THR A 870 12.11 7.09 37.65
C THR A 870 12.66 7.21 39.07
N ARG A 871 11.82 7.46 40.08
CA ARG A 871 12.20 7.55 41.50
C ARG A 871 11.80 6.31 42.29
N GLY A 872 11.24 5.29 41.63
CA GLY A 872 10.77 4.07 42.29
C GLY A 872 9.45 4.24 43.02
N VAL A 873 8.66 5.26 42.67
CA VAL A 873 7.31 5.45 43.22
C VAL A 873 6.31 4.66 42.38
N VAL A 874 5.41 3.94 43.04
CA VAL A 874 4.37 3.16 42.36
C VAL A 874 3.31 4.11 41.76
N CYS A 875 3.25 4.17 40.44
CA CYS A 875 2.28 4.95 39.67
C CYS A 875 1.04 4.15 39.29
N TYR A 876 1.17 2.83 39.22
CA TYR A 876 0.09 1.91 38.90
C TYR A 876 0.34 0.58 39.59
N ALA A 877 -0.73 -0.03 40.08
CA ALA A 877 -0.72 -1.37 40.66
C ALA A 877 -1.97 -2.11 40.19
N SER A 878 -1.78 -3.33 39.66
CA SER A 878 -2.87 -4.20 39.19
C SER A 878 -3.80 -4.65 40.34
N PRO A 879 -5.08 -4.95 40.08
CA PRO A 879 -6.00 -5.45 41.11
C PRO A 879 -5.54 -6.75 41.80
N SER A 880 -4.71 -7.56 41.14
CA SER A 880 -4.12 -8.80 41.66
C SER A 880 -3.27 -8.59 42.92
N VAL A 881 -2.82 -7.35 43.20
CA VAL A 881 -2.22 -6.95 44.49
C VAL A 881 -3.12 -7.33 45.67
N GLY A 882 -4.42 -7.03 45.56
CA GLY A 882 -5.38 -7.29 46.64
C GLY A 882 -5.56 -8.77 46.94
N GLN A 883 -5.43 -9.62 45.92
CA GLN A 883 -5.54 -11.07 46.07
C GLN A 883 -4.27 -11.69 46.67
N LEU A 884 -3.09 -11.29 46.18
CA LEU A 884 -1.81 -11.90 46.54
C LEU A 884 -1.18 -11.31 47.82
N LEU A 885 -1.14 -9.98 47.94
CA LEU A 885 -0.53 -9.28 49.08
C LEU A 885 -1.53 -8.92 50.18
N ARG A 886 -2.84 -9.07 49.93
CA ARG A 886 -3.93 -8.67 50.85
C ARG A 886 -3.90 -7.17 51.23
N THR A 887 -3.41 -6.35 50.30
CA THR A 887 -3.32 -4.88 50.41
C THR A 887 -4.11 -4.26 49.26
N ALA A 888 -4.85 -3.18 49.52
CA ALA A 888 -5.56 -2.50 48.44
C ALA A 888 -4.55 -1.83 47.48
N PRO A 889 -4.75 -1.87 46.14
CA PRO A 889 -3.87 -1.20 45.19
C PRO A 889 -3.61 0.28 45.52
N ASP A 890 -4.64 0.98 46.03
CA ASP A 890 -4.56 2.39 46.41
C ASP A 890 -3.60 2.68 47.56
N GLU A 891 -3.30 1.71 48.43
CA GLU A 891 -2.33 1.86 49.51
C GLU A 891 -0.87 1.83 49.01
N LEU A 892 -0.63 1.23 47.83
CA LEU A 892 0.68 1.21 47.19
C LEU A 892 0.92 2.45 46.33
N LEU A 893 -0.13 3.04 45.76
CA LEU A 893 0.00 4.21 44.88
C LEU A 893 0.65 5.39 45.61
N GLY A 894 1.69 5.96 44.98
CA GLY A 894 2.43 7.09 45.55
C GLY A 894 3.46 6.72 46.62
N GLN A 895 3.57 5.44 47.00
CA GLN A 895 4.61 4.94 47.91
C GLN A 895 5.82 4.44 47.13
N THR A 896 6.99 4.42 47.78
CA THR A 896 8.21 3.82 47.23
C THR A 896 8.20 2.31 47.42
N PHE A 897 8.46 1.55 46.35
CA PHE A 897 8.38 0.07 46.39
C PHE A 897 9.35 -0.57 47.40
N VAL A 898 10.51 0.04 47.65
CA VAL A 898 11.57 -0.45 48.55
C VAL A 898 11.08 -0.60 50.01
N ASN A 899 10.09 0.20 50.43
CA ASN A 899 9.55 0.15 51.79
C ASN A 899 8.81 -1.16 52.09
N TRP A 900 8.38 -1.88 51.04
CA TRP A 900 7.61 -3.12 51.14
C TRP A 900 8.48 -4.39 51.03
N LEU A 901 9.81 -4.20 50.87
CA LEU A 901 10.80 -5.27 50.78
C LEU A 901 11.50 -5.52 52.12
N HIS A 902 11.91 -6.78 52.32
CA HIS A 902 12.73 -7.20 53.47
C HIS A 902 14.04 -6.39 53.52
N GLU A 903 14.51 -6.05 54.71
CA GLU A 903 15.64 -5.12 54.91
C GLU A 903 16.91 -5.55 54.17
N GLU A 904 17.21 -6.84 54.14
CA GLU A 904 18.35 -7.43 53.41
C GLU A 904 18.22 -7.34 51.88
N ASP A 905 17.00 -7.27 51.34
CA ASP A 905 16.75 -7.30 49.90
C ASP A 905 16.66 -5.88 49.29
N ARG A 906 16.56 -4.84 50.12
CA ARG A 906 16.39 -3.43 49.70
C ARG A 906 17.53 -2.92 48.84
N HIS A 907 18.78 -3.22 49.21
CA HIS A 907 19.96 -2.77 48.47
C HIS A 907 20.01 -3.39 47.08
N LYS A 908 19.81 -4.71 47.01
CA LYS A 908 19.75 -5.49 45.76
C LYS A 908 18.64 -4.98 44.83
N ALA A 909 17.47 -4.66 45.40
CA ALA A 909 16.34 -4.17 44.63
C ALA A 909 16.58 -2.76 44.06
N ALA A 910 17.25 -1.87 44.80
CA ALA A 910 17.59 -0.52 44.34
C ALA A 910 18.62 -0.52 43.20
N GLU A 911 19.64 -1.39 43.27
CA GLU A 911 20.62 -1.56 42.20
C GLU A 911 19.96 -2.06 40.91
N ILE A 912 19.12 -3.09 41.00
CA ILE A 912 18.43 -3.68 39.85
C ILE A 912 17.43 -2.70 39.24
N PHE A 913 16.72 -1.92 40.05
CA PHE A 913 15.84 -0.86 39.56
C PHE A 913 16.62 0.22 38.78
N THR A 914 17.80 0.60 39.28
CA THR A 914 18.67 1.57 38.60
C THR A 914 19.22 1.00 37.28
N SER A 915 19.62 -0.27 37.25
CA SER A 915 20.03 -0.96 36.03
C SER A 915 18.88 -1.08 35.02
N ALA A 916 17.67 -1.41 35.48
CA ALA A 916 16.48 -1.49 34.61
C ALA A 916 16.11 -0.14 33.97
N LEU A 917 16.40 0.99 34.63
CA LEU A 917 16.23 2.32 34.06
C LEU A 917 17.30 2.67 33.02
N ASN A 918 18.51 2.11 33.12
CA ASN A 918 19.63 2.43 32.25
C ASN A 918 19.77 1.46 31.06
N GLU A 919 19.20 0.25 31.15
CA GLU A 919 19.31 -0.82 30.14
C GLU A 919 17.91 -1.22 29.58
N PRO A 920 17.46 -0.62 28.47
CA PRO A 920 16.08 -0.78 27.96
C PRO A 920 15.74 -2.19 27.43
N GLU A 921 16.74 -2.91 26.92
CA GLU A 921 16.55 -4.16 26.19
C GLU A 921 16.62 -5.41 27.07
N THR A 922 17.15 -5.28 28.29
CA THR A 922 17.39 -6.42 29.18
C THR A 922 16.30 -6.51 30.24
N ALA A 923 15.54 -7.60 30.27
CA ALA A 923 14.64 -7.88 31.38
C ALA A 923 15.46 -8.43 32.56
N LEU A 924 15.41 -7.75 33.70
CA LEU A 924 16.16 -8.13 34.89
C LEU A 924 15.24 -8.92 35.84
N CYS A 925 15.63 -10.15 36.15
CA CYS A 925 14.88 -11.04 37.03
C CYS A 925 15.54 -11.11 38.42
N VAL A 926 14.74 -10.96 39.49
CA VAL A 926 15.24 -11.05 40.86
C VAL A 926 14.21 -11.61 41.84
N GLU A 927 14.67 -12.48 42.73
CA GLU A 927 13.91 -12.95 43.88
C GLU A 927 13.99 -11.93 45.03
N LEU A 928 12.83 -11.46 45.48
CA LEU A 928 12.69 -10.47 46.55
C LEU A 928 11.64 -10.92 47.57
N ARG A 929 11.93 -10.74 48.86
CA ARG A 929 10.96 -10.98 49.94
C ARG A 929 10.09 -9.75 50.17
N TRP A 930 8.78 -9.94 50.05
CA TRP A 930 7.76 -8.94 50.29
C TRP A 930 7.06 -9.18 51.63
N GLN A 931 6.76 -8.09 52.34
CA GLN A 931 6.05 -8.16 53.61
C GLN A 931 4.54 -8.30 53.40
N GLN A 932 3.93 -9.29 54.05
CA GLN A 932 2.48 -9.37 54.23
C GLN A 932 2.09 -8.72 55.58
N ARG A 933 0.92 -8.09 55.64
CA ARG A 933 0.39 -7.42 56.85
C ARG A 933 0.54 -8.37 58.07
N GLU A 934 1.28 -7.91 59.09
CA GLU A 934 1.68 -8.65 60.32
C GLU A 934 2.66 -9.83 60.13
N GLY A 935 3.93 -9.50 59.80
CA GLY A 935 5.10 -10.31 60.19
C GLY A 935 5.46 -11.52 59.31
N ASP A 936 4.67 -11.85 58.30
CA ASP A 936 4.93 -12.96 57.38
C ASP A 936 5.59 -12.48 56.07
N TRP A 937 6.58 -13.21 55.57
CA TRP A 937 7.36 -12.84 54.38
C TRP A 937 7.14 -13.85 53.24
N ARG A 938 6.89 -13.35 52.03
CA ARG A 938 6.76 -14.19 50.83
C ARG A 938 7.83 -13.86 49.80
N VAL A 939 8.32 -14.89 49.10
CA VAL A 939 9.35 -14.75 48.06
C VAL A 939 8.67 -14.62 46.71
N PHE A 940 8.92 -13.50 46.03
CA PHE A 940 8.43 -13.24 44.69
C PHE A 940 9.59 -13.18 43.71
N GLU A 941 9.44 -13.85 42.56
CA GLU A 941 10.25 -13.60 41.38
C GLU A 941 9.75 -12.31 40.72
N SER A 942 10.60 -11.31 40.62
CA SER A 942 10.30 -9.98 40.09
C SER A 942 11.00 -9.81 38.74
N LEU A 943 10.23 -9.61 37.67
CA LEU A 943 10.76 -9.28 36.35
C LEU A 943 10.55 -7.79 36.08
N ALA A 944 11.64 -7.03 36.02
CA ALA A 944 11.63 -5.59 35.77
C ALA A 944 12.07 -5.27 34.34
N LYS A 945 11.33 -4.40 33.65
CA LYS A 945 11.67 -3.88 32.32
C LYS A 945 11.32 -2.41 32.19
N GLN A 946 12.18 -1.65 31.48
CA GLN A 946 11.88 -0.26 31.18
C GLN A 946 10.62 -0.12 30.31
N TYR A 947 9.77 0.82 30.67
CA TYR A 947 8.60 1.23 29.91
C TYR A 947 8.71 2.71 29.53
N ARG A 948 8.37 3.01 28.28
CA ARG A 948 8.28 4.37 27.77
C ARG A 948 6.95 4.55 27.07
N ASP A 949 6.22 5.60 27.41
CA ASP A 949 4.97 5.94 26.74
C ASP A 949 5.16 6.95 25.59
N SER A 950 4.07 7.25 24.87
CA SER A 950 4.05 8.22 23.76
C SER A 950 4.15 9.68 24.20
N THR A 951 4.02 9.98 25.50
CA THR A 951 4.14 11.34 26.07
C THR A 951 5.56 11.64 26.55
N GLY A 952 6.46 10.64 26.52
CA GLY A 952 7.84 10.75 26.95
C GLY A 952 8.08 10.35 28.41
N PHE A 953 7.06 9.83 29.10
CA PHE A 953 7.21 9.23 30.43
C PHE A 953 8.10 7.99 30.33
N VAL A 954 9.05 7.86 31.26
CA VAL A 954 9.94 6.70 31.41
C VAL A 954 9.74 6.13 32.79
N GLY A 955 9.44 4.84 32.87
CA GLY A 955 9.25 4.10 34.12
C GLY A 955 9.73 2.67 34.01
N VAL A 956 9.49 1.87 35.04
CA VAL A 956 9.82 0.44 35.07
C VAL A 956 8.54 -0.34 35.35
N VAL A 957 8.18 -1.25 34.44
CA VAL A 957 7.11 -2.24 34.70
C VAL A 957 7.74 -3.42 35.42
N VAL A 958 7.17 -3.80 36.55
CA VAL A 958 7.61 -4.94 37.35
C VAL A 958 6.47 -5.94 37.46
N ASN A 959 6.72 -7.17 37.01
CA ASN A 959 5.82 -8.31 37.20
C ASN A 959 6.32 -9.19 38.34
N PHE A 960 5.46 -9.59 39.27
CA PHE A 960 5.80 -10.46 40.41
C PHE A 960 5.08 -11.80 40.34
N ARG A 961 5.83 -12.89 40.49
CA ARG A 961 5.32 -14.26 40.54
C ARG A 961 5.63 -14.89 41.90
N ASP A 962 4.62 -15.42 42.59
CA ASP A 962 4.80 -16.08 43.89
C ASP A 962 5.53 -17.44 43.72
N LEU A 963 6.68 -17.62 44.38
CA LEU A 963 7.47 -18.85 44.34
C LEU A 963 7.31 -19.72 45.60
N THR A 964 6.48 -19.32 46.56
CA THR A 964 6.46 -19.89 47.92
C THR A 964 6.09 -21.37 47.95
N GLU A 965 5.08 -21.80 47.17
CA GLU A 965 4.70 -23.22 47.10
C GLU A 965 5.73 -24.07 46.36
N ARG A 966 6.33 -23.53 45.30
CA ARG A 966 7.32 -24.23 44.48
C ARG A 966 8.60 -24.51 45.28
N LEU A 967 9.10 -23.51 46.02
CA LEU A 967 10.28 -23.68 46.87
C LEU A 967 10.03 -24.65 48.03
N LYS A 968 8.83 -24.65 48.65
CA LYS A 968 8.45 -25.63 49.68
C LYS A 968 8.41 -27.07 49.13
N ILE A 969 7.92 -27.25 47.90
CA ILE A 969 7.89 -28.56 47.23
C ILE A 969 9.31 -29.03 46.90
N GLU A 970 10.18 -28.13 46.43
CA GLU A 970 11.59 -28.46 46.15
C GLU A 970 12.38 -28.80 47.41
N GLU A 971 12.13 -28.10 48.52
CA GLU A 971 12.72 -28.40 49.82
C GLU A 971 12.25 -29.77 50.36
N MET A 972 10.94 -30.05 50.32
CA MET A 972 10.40 -31.38 50.65
C MET A 972 10.94 -32.50 49.76
N ARG A 973 11.17 -32.23 48.47
CA ARG A 973 11.78 -33.21 47.55
C ARG A 973 13.23 -33.52 47.93
N ARG A 974 14.02 -32.50 48.26
CA ARG A 974 15.42 -32.67 48.70
C ARG A 974 15.51 -33.46 50.00
N ASP A 975 14.60 -33.22 50.94
CA ASP A 975 14.56 -33.98 52.20
C ASP A 975 14.14 -35.43 51.98
N LEU A 976 13.17 -35.68 51.08
CA LEU A 976 12.75 -37.02 50.70
C LEU A 976 13.84 -37.80 49.95
N GLU A 977 14.65 -37.13 49.11
CA GLU A 977 15.81 -37.73 48.45
C GLU A 977 16.91 -38.09 49.44
N ARG A 978 17.22 -37.21 50.40
CA ARG A 978 18.15 -37.53 51.51
C ARG A 978 17.68 -38.72 52.33
N GLU A 979 16.40 -38.81 52.64
CA GLU A 979 15.84 -39.95 53.39
C GLU A 979 15.92 -41.27 52.60
N ARG A 980 15.71 -41.21 51.28
CA ARG A 980 15.87 -42.36 50.38
C ARG A 980 17.33 -42.81 50.28
N GLU A 981 18.29 -41.89 50.18
CA GLU A 981 19.72 -42.21 50.17
C GLU A 981 20.18 -42.86 51.49
N LEU A 982 19.76 -42.30 52.62
CA LEU A 982 20.01 -42.86 53.95
C LEU A 982 19.41 -44.27 54.12
N SER A 983 18.21 -44.47 53.58
CA SER A 983 17.54 -45.78 53.58
C SER A 983 18.25 -46.80 52.68
N ALA A 984 18.73 -46.37 51.51
CA ALA A 984 19.51 -47.21 50.59
C ALA A 984 20.89 -47.60 51.19
N LEU A 985 21.55 -46.69 51.89
CA LEU A 985 22.79 -46.95 52.65
C LEU A 985 22.56 -47.96 53.77
N LYS A 986 21.47 -47.82 54.54
CA LYS A 986 21.07 -48.82 55.56
C LYS A 986 20.86 -50.21 54.95
N LEU A 987 20.10 -50.30 53.85
CA LEU A 987 19.82 -51.57 53.17
C LEU A 987 21.09 -52.24 52.62
N ARG A 988 22.01 -51.46 52.03
CA ARG A 988 23.31 -51.98 51.58
C ARG A 988 24.18 -52.47 52.74
N PHE A 989 24.18 -51.75 53.86
CA PHE A 989 24.89 -52.16 55.08
C PHE A 989 24.34 -53.49 55.64
N PHE A 990 23.01 -53.64 55.72
CA PHE A 990 22.37 -54.89 56.14
C PHE A 990 22.64 -56.05 55.15
N SER A 991 22.64 -55.79 53.85
CA SER A 991 22.96 -56.79 52.82
C SER A 991 24.41 -57.26 52.89
N MET A 992 25.37 -56.35 53.08
CA MET A 992 26.79 -56.68 53.25
C MET A 992 27.03 -57.49 54.52
N ALA A 993 26.48 -57.05 55.66
CA ALA A 993 26.63 -57.77 56.93
C ALA A 993 26.06 -59.19 56.85
N SER A 994 24.90 -59.37 56.20
CA SER A 994 24.27 -60.69 56.06
C SER A 994 25.10 -61.67 55.21
N HIS A 995 25.80 -61.17 54.18
CA HIS A 995 26.67 -61.97 53.34
C HIS A 995 27.97 -62.37 54.06
N GLU A 996 28.58 -61.44 54.81
CA GLU A 996 29.81 -61.71 55.56
C GLU A 996 29.60 -62.63 56.76
N PHE A 997 28.41 -62.64 57.38
CA PHE A 997 28.08 -63.61 58.44
C PHE A 997 27.64 -64.98 57.88
N ARG A 998 26.98 -65.04 56.72
CA ARG A 998 26.55 -66.31 56.10
C ARG A 998 27.72 -67.20 55.73
N THR A 999 28.81 -66.61 55.25
CA THR A 999 29.95 -67.37 54.72
C THR A 999 30.64 -68.21 55.80
N PRO A 1000 31.07 -67.65 56.95
CA PRO A 1000 31.62 -68.44 58.05
C PRO A 1000 30.58 -69.36 58.70
N LEU A 1001 29.31 -68.95 58.84
CA LEU A 1001 28.27 -69.84 59.40
C LEU A 1001 28.01 -71.07 58.53
N SER A 1002 28.02 -70.90 57.21
CA SER A 1002 27.83 -72.01 56.26
C SER A 1002 29.01 -72.97 56.30
N ILE A 1003 30.24 -72.45 56.46
CA ILE A 1003 31.45 -73.27 56.63
C ILE A 1003 31.39 -74.03 57.98
N ILE A 1004 30.95 -73.39 59.06
CA ILE A 1004 30.80 -74.04 60.38
C ILE A 1004 29.73 -75.14 60.31
N LEU A 1005 28.60 -74.88 59.67
CA LEU A 1005 27.54 -75.88 59.49
C LEU A 1005 28.02 -77.06 58.63
N MET A 1006 28.74 -76.77 57.54
CA MET A 1006 29.27 -77.80 56.65
C MET A 1006 30.34 -78.64 57.35
N ALA A 1007 31.19 -78.04 58.18
CA ALA A 1007 32.15 -78.76 59.01
C ALA A 1007 31.46 -79.62 60.08
N ALA A 1008 30.38 -79.13 60.71
CA ALA A 1008 29.58 -79.89 61.67
C ALA A 1008 28.87 -81.08 61.00
N GLN A 1009 28.35 -80.91 59.79
CA GLN A 1009 27.67 -81.95 59.03
C GLN A 1009 28.62 -83.08 58.56
N VAL A 1010 29.88 -82.74 58.28
CA VAL A 1010 30.93 -83.73 57.96
C VAL A 1010 31.35 -84.50 59.22
N LEU A 1011 31.39 -83.84 60.38
CA LEU A 1011 31.66 -84.49 61.66
C LEU A 1011 30.53 -85.45 62.10
N GLU A 1012 29.27 -85.13 61.81
CA GLU A 1012 28.12 -86.01 62.14
C GLU A 1012 27.97 -87.22 61.21
N ASN A 1013 28.47 -87.15 59.98
CA ASN A 1013 28.36 -88.25 58.99
C ASN A 1013 29.57 -89.20 58.97
N SER A 1014 30.51 -89.06 59.90
CA SER A 1014 31.66 -89.95 60.05
C SER A 1014 31.33 -91.09 61.02
N SER A 1015 31.18 -92.33 60.54
CA SER A 1015 31.03 -93.52 61.38
C SER A 1015 32.29 -93.80 62.22
N PRO A 1016 32.18 -94.41 63.41
CA PRO A 1016 33.21 -94.38 64.44
C PRO A 1016 34.31 -95.44 64.23
N GLU A 1017 35.38 -95.08 63.52
CA GLU A 1017 36.64 -95.86 63.53
C GLU A 1017 37.89 -95.03 63.87
N TRP A 1018 37.77 -93.77 64.28
CA TRP A 1018 38.91 -92.90 64.60
C TRP A 1018 38.95 -92.39 66.05
N LEU A 1019 38.53 -93.22 67.00
CA LEU A 1019 38.91 -93.07 68.40
C LEU A 1019 40.14 -93.93 68.68
N ASP A 1020 41.32 -93.46 68.26
CA ASP A 1020 42.53 -93.78 69.02
C ASP A 1020 43.53 -92.62 69.05
N ALA A 1021 44.12 -92.47 70.21
CA ALA A 1021 44.69 -91.24 70.72
C ALA A 1021 46.11 -90.93 70.23
N LYS A 1022 46.50 -89.66 70.43
CA LYS A 1022 47.89 -89.14 70.47
C LYS A 1022 48.66 -89.17 69.15
N LYS A 1023 48.62 -88.06 68.42
CA LYS A 1023 49.82 -87.37 67.85
C LYS A 1023 49.38 -86.22 66.94
N CYS A 1024 49.51 -85.00 67.44
CA CYS A 1024 50.16 -83.86 66.77
C CYS A 1024 49.69 -82.61 67.49
N GLY A 1025 50.58 -82.05 68.32
CA GLY A 1025 50.41 -80.70 68.80
C GLY A 1025 50.54 -79.71 67.64
N ILE A 1026 49.80 -78.62 67.73
CA ILE A 1026 50.34 -77.27 67.61
C ILE A 1026 49.42 -76.33 68.37
N SER A 1027 50.09 -75.37 68.99
CA SER A 1027 49.71 -74.50 70.08
C SER A 1027 49.23 -73.14 69.57
N THR A 1028 48.38 -72.48 70.38
CA THR A 1028 48.25 -71.00 70.57
C THR A 1028 47.95 -70.13 69.34
N ALA A 1029 46.84 -69.38 69.27
CA ALA A 1029 46.60 -68.07 69.92
C ALA A 1029 45.52 -67.36 69.06
N PHE A 1030 44.69 -66.39 69.45
CA PHE A 1030 44.47 -65.64 70.67
C PHE A 1030 43.01 -65.14 70.67
N LYS A 1031 42.50 -64.89 71.86
CA LYS A 1031 41.18 -64.39 72.26
C LYS A 1031 40.73 -63.08 71.60
N MET A 1032 39.45 -62.99 71.22
CA MET A 1032 38.65 -61.75 71.27
C MET A 1032 38.49 -61.27 72.72
N PRO A 1033 38.17 -59.99 72.93
CA PRO A 1033 37.03 -59.70 73.78
C PRO A 1033 36.02 -58.76 73.11
N LEU A 1034 34.77 -59.21 73.07
CA LEU A 1034 33.56 -58.42 72.91
C LEU A 1034 33.16 -57.78 74.25
N LYS A 1035 32.81 -56.50 74.23
CA LYS A 1035 31.74 -55.77 74.96
C LYS A 1035 32.07 -54.26 74.84
N ALA A 1036 31.19 -53.36 74.45
CA ALA A 1036 29.73 -53.33 74.38
C ALA A 1036 29.26 -52.55 73.15
#